data_AF-A0A2P5KUC0-F1
#
_entry.id   AF-A0A2P5KUC0-F1
#
_cell.length_a   1.000
_cell.length_b   1.000
_cell.length_c   1.000
_cell.angle_alpha   90.00
_cell.angle_beta   90.00
_cell.angle_gamma   90.00
#
_symmetry.space_group_name_H-M   'P 1'
#
loop_
_entity.id
_entity.type
_entity.pdbx_description
1 polymer ?
#
loop_
_entity_poly.entity_id
_entity_poly.type
_entity_poly.pdbx_seq_one_letter_code
_entity_poly.pdbx_strand_id
1 'polypeptide(L)'
;MDLGQRPAWAAEAPAAKLAAASTGKDAAAKAKIGAPKASDPLKGTPLARPTAATPDEAEYVTALDKAIAAARATSIPVEDAARIRDAFAAISARNLQQSSDIQAQVTDPVGRKLIEWYRLRSGYGEPAQFRAFLDANPAWADRSLLNQRFEEALFIGGGASSAIKAQFSKTEPKTGVGMAALASAFLADGDSAKAQALAARAWRDTTIPATLEQGFLDRFKPLLTEADHKWKLDRLLMDDIRWTAERNDKAAFVRRLIPLLGAAAQKKANARLAVYLRSADARKLIDSLPAEADTDWGLVLSRIQLARRNNQNDEAVKLMLGAPTDAAKIVSPDDWWDERRANAYEALDAGKPKLAYDLVHAAGPLSVNPLKEQTFMAGWLAFRFLRDPASAERHFTDARKAADGPLSRAKADYWLGRIADAQGDRSKAQDFWRRAASETDTFHGQLARQRLEPGRRAIELKPPTLPTADQINRFNSLDAVKAAVIARKSGLDVGIVRGFLNQLRSISESEAEVGMVAHLAEALGDTQGAVRIAKSAVARGQNLLTYAYPVHPFPSYTALRQPPEAALLLAIARQESEFNSSTVSGAGARGLLQVMPITAKHVCRDYKIPCDIPRLLTDMSYNTSIASAYIADRMGEFQGSYVLGIAGYNAGPGRARQWIRQFGDPRDPKVDVIDWIERIPFQETREYVAKVLSNVQIYRSRLGETKTALRLEEDLMRAKLRADADQLPLPPPATAPAAGRAAAPQPDPASANN
;
A
#
# COMPACT_ATOMS: atom_id res chain seq x y z
N MET A 1 3.00 9.46 -8.54
CA MET A 1 3.38 9.13 -7.15
C MET A 1 4.84 9.53 -7.00
N ASP A 2 5.06 10.67 -6.38
CA ASP A 2 6.36 11.31 -6.19
C ASP A 2 7.10 10.61 -5.05
N LEU A 3 8.20 9.91 -5.38
CA LEU A 3 9.10 9.25 -4.43
C LEU A 3 10.45 9.98 -4.49
N GLY A 4 10.46 11.26 -4.12
CA GLY A 4 11.59 12.15 -4.37
C GLY A 4 12.17 12.91 -3.17
N GLN A 5 11.65 12.76 -1.94
CA GLN A 5 12.18 13.50 -0.79
C GLN A 5 12.69 12.58 0.32
N ARG A 6 13.99 12.68 0.61
CA ARG A 6 14.59 12.18 1.86
C ARG A 6 14.07 13.06 3.01
N PRO A 7 13.42 12.50 4.04
CA PRO A 7 13.02 13.29 5.20
C PRO A 7 14.23 13.50 6.12
N ALA A 8 14.59 14.75 6.36
CA ALA A 8 15.43 15.13 7.49
C ALA A 8 14.58 15.01 8.77
N TRP A 9 14.82 14.00 9.60
CA TRP A 9 14.22 13.92 10.94
C TRP A 9 15.24 13.37 11.94
N ALA A 10 15.96 14.29 12.57
CA ALA A 10 16.66 14.02 13.82
C ALA A 10 16.44 15.22 14.73
N ALA A 11 15.28 15.24 15.40
CA ALA A 11 15.04 16.08 16.56
C ALA A 11 13.93 15.43 17.40
N GLU A 12 14.23 15.21 18.68
CA GLU A 12 13.35 14.60 19.67
C GLU A 12 12.06 15.41 19.87
N ALA A 13 10.91 14.71 19.93
CA ALA A 13 9.63 15.30 20.34
C ALA A 13 9.14 14.64 21.65
N PRO A 14 8.61 15.41 22.61
CA PRO A 14 8.27 14.91 23.94
C PRO A 14 6.97 14.11 23.98
N ALA A 15 6.91 13.17 24.93
CA ALA A 15 5.81 12.25 25.15
C ALA A 15 4.46 12.96 25.45
N ALA A 16 3.48 12.84 24.55
CA ALA A 16 2.10 13.23 24.82
C ALA A 16 1.32 12.05 25.40
N LYS A 17 0.88 12.21 26.65
CA LYS A 17 -0.06 11.32 27.36
C LYS A 17 -1.41 11.30 26.63
N LEU A 18 -1.80 10.15 26.10
CA LEU A 18 -3.21 9.84 25.84
C LEU A 18 -3.80 9.25 27.13
N ALA A 19 -4.35 10.13 27.97
CA ALA A 19 -5.16 9.76 29.12
C ALA A 19 -6.64 9.92 28.77
N ALA A 20 -7.39 8.83 29.02
CA ALA A 20 -8.76 8.77 29.52
C ALA A 20 -9.80 9.78 28.96
N ALA A 21 -10.71 9.28 28.13
CA ALA A 21 -12.09 9.76 28.07
C ALA A 21 -13.04 8.67 27.54
N SER A 22 -13.58 7.85 28.45
CA SER A 22 -14.95 7.28 28.34
C SER A 22 -15.37 6.63 29.66
N THR A 23 -15.67 7.45 30.67
CA THR A 23 -16.54 7.02 31.78
C THR A 23 -17.98 7.33 31.41
N GLY A 24 -18.57 6.47 30.57
CA GLY A 24 -20.02 6.39 30.39
C GLY A 24 -20.48 5.04 30.95
N LYS A 25 -21.14 5.07 32.11
CA LYS A 25 -21.79 3.89 32.70
C LYS A 25 -23.01 3.57 31.84
N ASP A 26 -22.93 2.55 31.00
CA ASP A 26 -24.12 1.86 30.49
C ASP A 26 -23.99 0.36 30.71
N ALA A 27 -25.08 -0.20 31.22
CA ALA A 27 -25.16 -1.49 31.86
C ALA A 27 -24.69 -2.64 30.95
N ALA A 28 -23.67 -3.34 31.41
CA ALA A 28 -23.10 -4.50 30.76
C ALA A 28 -24.06 -5.69 30.78
N ALA A 29 -24.66 -6.02 29.63
CA ALA A 29 -25.00 -7.41 29.34
C ALA A 29 -23.68 -8.17 29.12
N LYS A 30 -23.17 -8.79 30.20
CA LYS A 30 -22.01 -9.69 30.16
C LYS A 30 -22.35 -10.94 29.35
N ALA A 31 -22.16 -10.89 28.03
CA ALA A 31 -21.84 -12.11 27.30
C ALA A 31 -20.44 -12.54 27.74
N LYS A 32 -20.35 -13.42 28.74
CA LYS A 32 -19.10 -14.07 29.14
C LYS A 32 -18.65 -15.00 28.01
N ILE A 33 -17.95 -14.45 27.02
CA ILE A 33 -17.04 -15.26 26.22
C ILE A 33 -15.85 -15.52 27.15
N GLY A 34 -15.84 -16.69 27.80
CA GLY A 34 -14.71 -17.10 28.62
C GLY A 34 -13.45 -17.06 27.78
N ALA A 35 -12.46 -16.27 28.19
CA ALA A 35 -11.13 -16.37 27.61
C ALA A 35 -10.65 -17.82 27.84
N PRO A 36 -10.21 -18.55 26.81
CA PRO A 36 -9.57 -19.83 27.05
C PRO A 36 -8.39 -19.60 27.99
N LYS A 37 -8.18 -20.51 28.95
CA LYS A 37 -6.97 -20.51 29.78
C LYS A 37 -5.77 -20.41 28.84
N ALA A 38 -4.88 -19.45 29.08
CA ALA A 38 -3.61 -19.39 28.38
C ALA A 38 -2.97 -20.79 28.49
N SER A 39 -2.69 -21.42 27.35
CA SER A 39 -1.83 -22.60 27.32
C SER A 39 -0.53 -22.22 28.03
N ASP A 40 0.01 -23.11 28.87
CA ASP A 40 1.25 -22.85 29.58
C ASP A 40 2.32 -22.33 28.60
N PRO A 41 3.09 -21.29 28.97
CA PRO A 41 4.19 -20.79 28.14
C PRO A 41 5.07 -21.94 27.70
N LEU A 42 5.36 -22.04 26.41
CA LEU A 42 6.42 -22.96 25.97
C LEU A 42 7.74 -22.40 26.52
N LYS A 43 8.55 -23.24 27.18
CA LYS A 43 9.95 -22.91 27.40
C LYS A 43 10.63 -22.86 26.04
N GLY A 44 10.65 -21.66 25.45
CA GLY A 44 11.27 -21.28 24.18
C GLY A 44 11.58 -22.44 23.22
N THR A 45 10.63 -22.80 22.36
CA THR A 45 10.87 -23.84 21.35
C THR A 45 11.52 -23.21 20.12
N PRO A 46 12.77 -23.58 19.74
CA PRO A 46 13.39 -23.09 18.52
C PRO A 46 12.65 -23.63 17.30
N LEU A 47 12.36 -22.75 16.35
CA LEU A 47 11.78 -23.09 15.06
C LEU A 47 12.75 -22.70 13.96
N ALA A 48 13.02 -23.65 13.07
CA ALA A 48 13.87 -23.43 11.91
C ALA A 48 13.21 -22.43 10.93
N ARG A 49 14.05 -21.80 10.11
CA ARG A 49 13.54 -20.99 8.99
C ARG A 49 12.69 -21.88 8.07
N PRO A 50 11.54 -21.40 7.56
CA PRO A 50 10.77 -22.14 6.56
C PRO A 50 11.59 -22.32 5.28
N THR A 51 11.60 -23.52 4.71
CA THR A 51 12.26 -23.83 3.43
C THR A 51 11.46 -24.84 2.64
N ALA A 52 11.17 -24.56 1.36
CA ALA A 52 10.69 -25.55 0.39
C ALA A 52 10.73 -24.98 -1.03
N ALA A 53 11.92 -24.76 -1.60
CA ALA A 53 12.00 -24.49 -3.04
C ALA A 53 11.64 -25.78 -3.79
N THR A 54 10.75 -25.70 -4.78
CA THR A 54 10.52 -26.81 -5.71
C THR A 54 11.76 -27.01 -6.59
N PRO A 55 11.99 -28.21 -7.16
CA PRO A 55 13.08 -28.42 -8.12
C PRO A 55 13.06 -27.39 -9.26
N ASP A 56 11.87 -27.11 -9.82
CA ASP A 56 11.69 -26.12 -10.89
C ASP A 56 12.07 -24.70 -10.44
N GLU A 57 11.76 -24.31 -9.19
CA GLU A 57 12.16 -23.01 -8.63
C GLU A 57 13.69 -22.93 -8.49
N ALA A 58 14.34 -24.01 -8.05
CA ALA A 58 15.79 -24.08 -7.92
C ALA A 58 16.50 -24.00 -9.28
N GLU A 59 15.98 -24.68 -10.31
CA GLU A 59 16.48 -24.60 -11.68
C GLU A 59 16.33 -23.18 -12.25
N TYR A 60 15.16 -22.57 -12.07
CA TYR A 60 14.90 -21.19 -12.49
C TYR A 60 15.89 -20.20 -11.82
N VAL A 61 16.07 -20.28 -10.50
CA VAL A 61 17.01 -19.42 -9.77
C VAL A 61 18.45 -19.60 -10.29
N THR A 62 18.88 -20.84 -10.55
CA THR A 62 20.20 -21.14 -11.10
C THR A 62 20.39 -20.52 -12.49
N ALA A 63 19.36 -20.62 -13.35
CA ALA A 63 19.39 -20.01 -14.68
C ALA A 63 19.46 -18.47 -14.60
N LEU A 64 18.74 -17.85 -13.68
CA LEU A 64 18.74 -16.40 -13.48
C LEU A 64 20.06 -15.91 -12.88
N ASP A 65 20.68 -16.68 -11.98
CA ASP A 65 22.04 -16.41 -11.48
C ASP A 65 23.06 -16.35 -12.63
N LYS A 66 22.97 -17.29 -13.57
CA LYS A 66 23.80 -17.28 -14.80
C LYS A 66 23.47 -16.09 -15.69
N ALA A 67 22.19 -15.75 -15.85
CA ALA A 67 21.73 -14.65 -16.69
C ALA A 67 22.27 -13.28 -16.23
N ILE A 68 22.31 -13.02 -14.93
CA ILE A 68 22.79 -11.73 -14.38
C ILE A 68 24.26 -11.75 -13.96
N ALA A 69 25.00 -12.82 -14.26
CA ALA A 69 26.38 -13.00 -13.80
C ALA A 69 27.30 -11.84 -14.23
N ALA A 70 27.17 -11.37 -15.48
CA ALA A 70 27.96 -10.23 -15.99
C ALA A 70 27.63 -8.93 -15.23
N ALA A 71 26.36 -8.64 -14.98
CA ALA A 71 25.95 -7.50 -14.15
C ALA A 71 26.56 -7.58 -12.74
N ARG A 72 26.44 -8.74 -12.06
CA ARG A 72 27.01 -8.96 -10.71
C ARG A 72 28.53 -8.81 -10.67
N ALA A 73 29.20 -9.21 -11.74
CA ALA A 73 30.64 -9.11 -11.90
C ALA A 73 31.14 -7.67 -12.10
N THR A 74 30.28 -6.69 -12.43
CA THR A 74 30.64 -5.27 -12.55
C THR A 74 31.45 -4.81 -11.33
N SER A 75 32.73 -4.53 -11.51
CA SER A 75 33.63 -4.06 -10.45
C SER A 75 33.71 -2.53 -10.46
N ILE A 76 34.11 -1.97 -9.32
CA ILE A 76 34.43 -0.55 -9.18
C ILE A 76 35.74 -0.47 -8.38
N PRO A 77 36.77 0.28 -8.82
CA PRO A 77 37.96 0.50 -8.01
C PRO A 77 37.59 1.11 -6.65
N VAL A 78 38.29 0.70 -5.59
CA VAL A 78 38.00 1.16 -4.22
C VAL A 78 38.11 2.69 -4.11
N GLU A 79 39.10 3.26 -4.80
CA GLU A 79 39.27 4.71 -4.87
C GLU A 79 38.09 5.40 -5.57
N ASP A 80 37.64 4.86 -6.71
CA ASP A 80 36.50 5.42 -7.45
C ASP A 80 35.21 5.32 -6.62
N ALA A 81 34.99 4.21 -5.91
CA ALA A 81 33.87 4.06 -4.99
C ALA A 81 33.89 5.12 -3.86
N ALA A 82 35.07 5.46 -3.33
CA ALA A 82 35.23 6.54 -2.36
C ALA A 82 34.97 7.91 -2.98
N ARG A 83 35.58 8.20 -4.14
CA ARG A 83 35.38 9.45 -4.89
C ARG A 83 33.92 9.69 -5.24
N ILE A 84 33.15 8.66 -5.62
CA ILE A 84 31.70 8.80 -5.88
C ILE A 84 30.97 9.26 -4.61
N ARG A 85 31.27 8.69 -3.44
CA ARG A 85 30.67 9.13 -2.17
C ARG A 85 31.04 10.58 -1.84
N ASP A 86 32.30 10.93 -2.03
CA ASP A 86 32.80 12.28 -1.73
C ASP A 86 32.21 13.33 -2.67
N ALA A 87 32.06 13.01 -3.95
CA ALA A 87 31.36 13.86 -4.92
C ALA A 87 29.88 14.07 -4.54
N PHE A 88 29.18 13.01 -4.11
CA PHE A 88 27.79 13.12 -3.64
C PHE A 88 27.69 14.01 -2.38
N ALA A 89 28.65 13.88 -1.45
CA ALA A 89 28.73 14.73 -0.27
C ALA A 89 28.98 16.20 -0.65
N ALA A 90 29.90 16.46 -1.59
CA ALA A 90 30.18 17.80 -2.11
C ALA A 90 28.94 18.42 -2.78
N ILE A 91 28.21 17.67 -3.61
CA ILE A 91 26.93 18.12 -4.22
C ILE A 91 25.90 18.46 -3.14
N SER A 92 25.77 17.60 -2.12
CA SER A 92 24.84 17.82 -1.00
C SER A 92 25.21 19.08 -0.19
N ALA A 93 26.51 19.35 -0.04
CA ALA A 93 27.05 20.57 0.57
C ALA A 93 27.06 21.79 -0.36
N ARG A 94 26.52 21.68 -1.58
CA ARG A 94 26.50 22.71 -2.63
C ARG A 94 27.89 23.13 -3.14
N ASN A 95 28.93 22.34 -2.90
CA ASN A 95 30.27 22.58 -3.42
C ASN A 95 30.45 21.90 -4.79
N LEU A 96 29.91 22.53 -5.84
CA LEU A 96 29.88 21.96 -7.19
C LEU A 96 31.27 21.87 -7.83
N GLN A 97 32.16 22.81 -7.53
CA GLN A 97 33.54 22.77 -8.06
C GLN A 97 34.29 21.56 -7.51
N GLN A 98 34.26 21.34 -6.20
CA GLN A 98 34.87 20.16 -5.59
C GLN A 98 34.30 18.86 -6.15
N SER A 99 32.98 18.78 -6.35
CA SER A 99 32.37 17.60 -6.98
C SER A 99 32.88 17.38 -8.41
N SER A 100 33.08 18.46 -9.19
CA SER A 100 33.61 18.38 -10.56
C SER A 100 35.06 17.90 -10.57
N ASP A 101 35.89 18.42 -9.65
CA ASP A 101 37.29 18.04 -9.52
C ASP A 101 37.45 16.57 -9.10
N ILE A 102 36.58 16.09 -8.20
CA ILE A 102 36.52 14.67 -7.82
C ILE A 102 36.04 13.81 -8.99
N GLN A 103 34.99 14.23 -9.71
CA GLN A 103 34.46 13.51 -10.85
C GLN A 103 35.51 13.30 -11.95
N ALA A 104 36.37 14.29 -12.18
CA ALA A 104 37.47 14.19 -13.15
C ALA A 104 38.51 13.10 -12.81
N GLN A 105 38.62 12.71 -11.53
CA GLN A 105 39.53 11.67 -11.06
C GLN A 105 38.92 10.26 -11.05
N VAL A 106 37.61 10.13 -11.27
CA VAL A 106 36.94 8.83 -11.34
C VAL A 106 37.23 8.17 -12.68
N THR A 107 37.86 7.01 -12.65
CA THR A 107 38.26 6.29 -13.88
C THR A 107 37.10 5.56 -14.53
N ASP A 108 36.18 5.00 -13.72
CA ASP A 108 35.02 4.28 -14.24
C ASP A 108 34.01 5.24 -14.94
N PRO A 109 33.66 5.00 -16.21
CA PRO A 109 32.78 5.88 -16.97
C PRO A 109 31.33 5.88 -16.44
N VAL A 110 30.83 4.77 -15.90
CA VAL A 110 29.49 4.69 -15.31
C VAL A 110 29.47 5.40 -13.96
N GLY A 111 30.55 5.30 -13.17
CA GLY A 111 30.78 6.06 -11.94
C GLY A 111 30.77 7.57 -12.17
N ARG A 112 31.45 8.06 -13.21
CA ARG A 112 31.39 9.48 -13.62
C ARG A 112 29.98 9.90 -14.00
N LYS A 113 29.28 9.10 -14.80
CA LYS A 113 27.89 9.36 -15.21
C LYS A 113 26.92 9.34 -14.01
N LEU A 114 27.19 8.52 -13.00
CA LEU A 114 26.43 8.46 -11.75
C LEU A 114 26.55 9.75 -10.93
N ILE A 115 27.74 10.37 -10.89
CA ILE A 115 27.95 11.69 -10.27
C ILE A 115 27.20 12.79 -11.03
N GLU A 116 27.28 12.78 -12.37
CA GLU A 116 26.54 13.75 -13.20
C GLU A 116 25.03 13.64 -12.97
N TRP A 117 24.50 12.42 -13.00
CA TRP A 117 23.09 12.17 -12.70
C TRP A 117 22.70 12.69 -11.31
N TYR A 118 23.53 12.43 -10.29
CA TYR A 118 23.27 12.88 -8.93
C TYR A 118 23.28 14.41 -8.80
N ARG A 119 24.16 15.09 -9.54
CA ARG A 119 24.20 16.55 -9.64
C ARG A 119 22.90 17.10 -10.24
N LEU A 120 22.47 16.55 -11.38
CA LEU A 120 21.25 16.97 -12.07
C LEU A 120 20.00 16.74 -11.21
N ARG A 121 19.81 15.54 -10.64
CA ARG A 121 18.63 15.27 -9.77
C ARG A 121 18.58 16.17 -8.54
N SER A 122 19.73 16.67 -8.09
CA SER A 122 19.86 17.62 -6.98
C SER A 122 19.50 19.06 -7.38
N GLY A 123 19.11 19.29 -8.64
CA GLY A 123 18.70 20.58 -9.19
C GLY A 123 19.86 21.43 -9.73
N TYR A 124 21.08 20.87 -9.78
CA TYR A 124 22.24 21.61 -10.28
C TYR A 124 22.49 21.26 -11.74
N GLY A 125 22.01 22.10 -12.66
CA GLY A 125 22.27 21.97 -14.07
C GLY A 125 21.59 23.05 -14.89
N GLU A 126 22.13 23.30 -16.07
CA GLU A 126 21.46 24.14 -17.07
C GLU A 126 20.38 23.33 -17.81
N PRO A 127 19.31 23.97 -18.33
CA PRO A 127 18.25 23.28 -19.07
C PRO A 127 18.77 22.34 -20.17
N ALA A 128 19.80 22.75 -20.91
CA ALA A 128 20.42 21.93 -21.95
C ALA A 128 21.09 20.66 -21.41
N GLN A 129 21.69 20.71 -20.21
CA GLN A 129 22.33 19.55 -19.59
C GLN A 129 21.30 18.50 -19.16
N PHE A 130 20.18 18.94 -18.58
CA PHE A 130 19.08 18.02 -18.25
C PHE A 130 18.56 17.32 -19.50
N ARG A 131 18.34 18.08 -20.59
CA ARG A 131 17.83 17.53 -21.84
C ARG A 131 18.80 16.53 -22.46
N ALA A 132 20.08 16.90 -22.57
CA ALA A 132 21.12 16.03 -23.10
C ALA A 132 21.22 14.71 -22.30
N PHE A 133 21.19 14.79 -20.96
CA PHE A 133 21.24 13.61 -20.12
C PHE A 133 20.02 12.71 -20.32
N LEU A 134 18.81 13.28 -20.32
CA LEU A 134 17.55 12.55 -20.50
C LEU A 134 17.47 11.84 -21.85
N ASP A 135 18.03 12.43 -22.90
CA ASP A 135 18.04 11.87 -24.26
C ASP A 135 19.07 10.76 -24.45
N ALA A 136 20.29 10.96 -23.94
CA ALA A 136 21.35 9.97 -24.04
C ALA A 136 21.12 8.72 -23.15
N ASN A 137 20.28 8.84 -22.12
CA ASN A 137 20.17 7.84 -21.05
C ASN A 137 18.72 7.40 -20.77
N PRO A 138 18.03 6.73 -21.71
CA PRO A 138 16.62 6.33 -21.55
C PRO A 138 16.37 5.35 -20.40
N ALA A 139 17.37 4.54 -20.03
CA ALA A 139 17.27 3.56 -18.96
C ALA A 139 17.66 4.08 -17.56
N TRP A 140 18.07 5.34 -17.43
CA TRP A 140 18.56 5.90 -16.16
C TRP A 140 17.43 6.36 -15.24
N ALA A 141 17.66 6.25 -13.93
CA ALA A 141 16.68 6.49 -12.89
C ALA A 141 16.17 7.93 -12.82
N ASP A 142 15.04 8.13 -12.13
CA ASP A 142 14.49 9.43 -11.74
C ASP A 142 14.14 10.37 -12.91
N ARG A 143 13.80 9.83 -14.09
CA ARG A 143 13.47 10.63 -15.29
C ARG A 143 12.39 11.69 -15.04
N SER A 144 11.36 11.37 -14.27
CA SER A 144 10.27 12.32 -13.94
C SER A 144 10.78 13.48 -13.10
N LEU A 145 11.63 13.20 -12.10
CA LEU A 145 12.28 14.22 -11.28
C LEU A 145 13.24 15.08 -12.12
N LEU A 146 14.02 14.48 -13.02
CA LEU A 146 14.90 15.23 -13.93
C LEU A 146 14.11 16.16 -14.86
N ASN A 147 12.96 15.73 -15.38
CA ASN A 147 12.07 16.62 -16.14
C ASN A 147 11.51 17.76 -15.28
N GLN A 148 11.16 17.48 -14.01
CA GLN A 148 10.76 18.53 -13.08
C GLN A 148 11.91 19.53 -12.83
N ARG A 149 13.14 19.06 -12.57
CA ARG A 149 14.30 19.94 -12.36
C ARG A 149 14.64 20.77 -13.60
N PHE A 150 14.46 20.19 -14.79
CA PHE A 150 14.56 20.90 -16.05
C PHE A 150 13.53 22.05 -16.15
N GLU A 151 12.25 21.79 -15.85
CA GLU A 151 11.21 22.81 -15.88
C GLU A 151 11.42 23.90 -14.80
N GLU A 152 11.90 23.52 -13.61
CA GLU A 152 12.33 24.46 -12.56
C GLU A 152 13.47 25.36 -13.06
N ALA A 153 14.50 24.79 -13.69
CA ALA A 153 15.63 25.54 -14.23
C ALA A 153 15.20 26.52 -15.33
N LEU A 154 14.25 26.13 -16.20
CA LEU A 154 13.67 27.04 -17.20
C LEU A 154 12.95 28.23 -16.56
N PHE A 155 12.17 28.00 -15.49
CA PHE A 155 11.43 29.06 -14.81
C PHE A 155 12.34 30.03 -14.05
N ILE A 156 13.39 29.52 -13.41
CA ILE A 156 14.36 30.29 -12.64
C ILE A 156 15.27 31.09 -13.57
N GLY A 157 15.89 30.43 -14.55
CA GLY A 157 16.87 31.04 -15.44
C GLY A 157 16.28 31.94 -16.53
N GLY A 158 15.03 31.68 -16.94
CA GLY A 158 14.40 32.40 -18.04
C GLY A 158 15.09 32.16 -19.39
N GLY A 159 15.08 33.17 -20.26
CA GLY A 159 15.67 33.10 -21.60
C GLY A 159 14.77 33.74 -22.66
N ALA A 160 15.18 33.65 -23.92
CA ALA A 160 14.37 34.13 -25.04
C ALA A 160 13.02 33.39 -25.10
N SER A 161 11.92 34.12 -25.33
CA SER A 161 10.57 33.54 -25.40
C SER A 161 10.48 32.41 -26.44
N SER A 162 11.14 32.59 -27.60
CA SER A 162 11.25 31.57 -28.65
C SER A 162 11.94 30.29 -28.18
N ALA A 163 13.01 30.40 -27.38
CA ALA A 163 13.74 29.26 -26.85
C ALA A 163 12.91 28.47 -25.83
N ILE A 164 12.23 29.15 -24.91
CA ILE A 164 11.35 28.51 -23.92
C ILE A 164 10.18 27.82 -24.63
N LYS A 165 9.50 28.51 -25.56
CA LYS A 165 8.42 27.92 -26.36
C LYS A 165 8.90 26.71 -27.18
N ALA A 166 10.11 26.75 -27.71
CA ALA A 166 10.68 25.62 -28.46
C ALA A 166 10.82 24.35 -27.58
N GLN A 167 11.14 24.49 -26.29
CA GLN A 167 11.21 23.34 -25.36
C GLN A 167 9.86 22.65 -25.19
N PHE A 168 8.76 23.39 -25.26
CA PHE A 168 7.40 22.88 -25.10
C PHE A 168 6.66 22.67 -26.44
N SER A 169 7.37 22.74 -27.58
CA SER A 169 6.75 22.62 -28.91
C SER A 169 6.23 21.21 -29.22
N LYS A 170 6.82 20.18 -28.61
CA LYS A 170 6.45 18.76 -28.80
C LYS A 170 5.83 18.12 -27.57
N THR A 171 5.92 18.77 -26.42
CA THR A 171 5.49 18.24 -25.13
C THR A 171 4.97 19.37 -24.26
N GLU A 172 3.74 19.22 -23.75
CA GLU A 172 3.21 20.18 -22.78
C GLU A 172 4.01 20.15 -21.46
N PRO A 173 4.09 21.29 -20.75
CA PRO A 173 4.68 21.33 -19.42
C PRO A 173 3.93 20.41 -18.45
N LYS A 174 4.68 19.62 -17.67
CA LYS A 174 4.11 18.63 -16.75
C LYS A 174 3.98 19.13 -15.32
N THR A 175 4.64 20.23 -14.98
CA THR A 175 4.64 20.82 -13.64
C THR A 175 4.10 22.25 -13.66
N GLY A 176 3.70 22.76 -12.49
CA GLY A 176 3.27 24.15 -12.33
C GLY A 176 4.32 25.16 -12.76
N VAL A 177 5.59 24.88 -12.46
CA VAL A 177 6.70 25.77 -12.81
C VAL A 177 7.03 25.71 -14.29
N GLY A 178 6.86 24.57 -14.95
CA GLY A 178 6.95 24.49 -16.42
C GLY A 178 5.83 25.29 -17.10
N MET A 179 4.60 25.18 -16.60
CA MET A 179 3.48 26.00 -17.07
C MET A 179 3.76 27.50 -16.84
N ALA A 180 4.34 27.85 -15.70
CA ALA A 180 4.75 29.22 -15.37
C ALA A 180 5.90 29.73 -16.26
N ALA A 181 6.85 28.88 -16.63
CA ALA A 181 7.92 29.23 -17.58
C ALA A 181 7.33 29.55 -18.95
N LEU A 182 6.42 28.69 -19.45
CA LEU A 182 5.74 28.92 -20.73
C LEU A 182 4.81 30.14 -20.68
N ALA A 183 4.10 30.36 -19.57
CA ALA A 183 3.30 31.56 -19.35
C ALA A 183 4.17 32.83 -19.39
N SER A 184 5.36 32.80 -18.80
CA SER A 184 6.32 33.92 -18.83
C SER A 184 6.73 34.25 -20.27
N ALA A 185 6.95 33.22 -21.11
CA ALA A 185 7.31 33.42 -22.52
C ALA A 185 6.17 34.05 -23.34
N PHE A 186 4.92 33.62 -23.14
CA PHE A 186 3.77 34.25 -23.79
C PHE A 186 3.54 35.68 -23.33
N LEU A 187 3.74 35.94 -22.03
CA LEU A 187 3.63 37.29 -21.48
C LEU A 187 4.68 38.22 -22.09
N ALA A 188 5.91 37.74 -22.26
CA ALA A 188 6.99 38.50 -22.91
C ALA A 188 6.69 38.83 -24.39
N ASP A 189 5.93 37.98 -25.08
CA ASP A 189 5.47 38.23 -26.46
C ASP A 189 4.19 39.08 -26.53
N GLY A 190 3.63 39.50 -25.39
CA GLY A 190 2.38 40.28 -25.31
C GLY A 190 1.09 39.45 -25.38
N ASP A 191 1.16 38.12 -25.46
CA ASP A 191 0.00 37.22 -25.48
C ASP A 191 -0.53 36.98 -24.06
N SER A 192 -1.17 38.03 -23.51
CA SER A 192 -1.67 38.04 -22.12
C SER A 192 -2.75 36.97 -21.87
N ALA A 193 -3.55 36.62 -22.88
CA ALA A 193 -4.60 35.63 -22.75
C ALA A 193 -4.02 34.22 -22.51
N LYS A 194 -3.03 33.80 -23.31
CA LYS A 194 -2.35 32.52 -23.10
C LYS A 194 -1.54 32.50 -21.80
N ALA A 195 -0.87 33.61 -21.48
CA ALA A 195 -0.14 33.73 -20.23
C ALA A 195 -1.06 33.56 -19.02
N GLN A 196 -2.22 34.22 -19.02
CA GLN A 196 -3.23 34.11 -17.96
C GLN A 196 -3.77 32.68 -17.84
N ALA A 197 -4.15 32.05 -18.95
CA ALA A 197 -4.68 30.69 -18.94
C ALA A 197 -3.69 29.68 -18.34
N LEU A 198 -2.41 29.77 -18.72
CA LEU A 198 -1.36 28.90 -18.19
C LEU A 198 -1.04 29.19 -16.72
N ALA A 199 -0.95 30.46 -16.33
CA ALA A 199 -0.69 30.84 -14.95
C ALA A 199 -1.82 30.42 -14.00
N ALA A 200 -3.08 30.62 -14.42
CA ALA A 200 -4.26 30.15 -13.69
C ALA A 200 -4.21 28.63 -13.50
N ARG A 201 -3.96 27.86 -14.56
CA ARG A 201 -3.85 26.40 -14.49
C ARG A 201 -2.70 25.93 -13.60
N ALA A 202 -1.54 26.59 -13.70
CA ALA A 202 -0.40 26.32 -12.82
C ALA A 202 -0.76 26.52 -11.35
N TRP A 203 -1.40 27.64 -11.01
CA TRP A 203 -1.81 27.97 -9.64
C TRP A 203 -2.87 27.01 -9.10
N ARG A 204 -3.96 26.81 -9.86
CA ARG A 204 -5.12 26.00 -9.50
C ARG A 204 -4.77 24.53 -9.36
N ASP A 205 -4.09 23.96 -10.36
CA ASP A 205 -4.12 22.52 -10.58
C ASP A 205 -2.83 21.79 -10.23
N THR A 206 -1.78 22.52 -9.88
CA THR A 206 -0.46 21.96 -9.60
C THR A 206 0.09 22.47 -8.27
N THR A 207 1.21 21.90 -7.83
CA THR A 207 1.98 22.43 -6.71
C THR A 207 3.16 23.24 -7.25
N ILE A 208 3.29 24.47 -6.77
CA ILE A 208 4.48 25.29 -6.97
C ILE A 208 5.36 25.09 -5.73
N PRO A 209 6.64 24.70 -5.87
CA PRO A 209 7.53 24.58 -4.72
C PRO A 209 7.55 25.87 -3.91
N ALA A 210 7.54 25.76 -2.57
CA ALA A 210 7.46 26.93 -1.68
C ALA A 210 8.57 27.97 -1.93
N THR A 211 9.76 27.50 -2.35
CA THR A 211 10.90 28.36 -2.71
C THR A 211 10.69 29.18 -3.99
N LEU A 212 9.74 28.78 -4.85
CA LEU A 212 9.42 29.42 -6.13
C LEU A 212 8.06 30.12 -6.13
N GLU A 213 7.27 29.94 -5.07
CA GLU A 213 5.91 30.48 -4.93
C GLU A 213 5.90 32.01 -5.00
N GLN A 214 6.81 32.69 -4.28
CA GLN A 214 6.89 34.15 -4.30
C GLN A 214 7.24 34.66 -5.70
N GLY A 215 8.26 34.10 -6.33
CA GLY A 215 8.66 34.48 -7.69
C GLY A 215 7.58 34.19 -8.74
N PHE A 216 6.73 33.19 -8.52
CA PHE A 216 5.52 32.98 -9.32
C PHE A 216 4.49 34.08 -9.10
N LEU A 217 4.16 34.40 -7.84
CA LEU A 217 3.16 35.42 -7.51
C LEU A 217 3.61 36.82 -7.96
N ASP A 218 4.89 37.16 -7.82
CA ASP A 218 5.44 38.44 -8.27
C ASP A 218 5.19 38.66 -9.78
N ARG A 219 5.26 37.59 -10.58
CA ARG A 219 5.03 37.65 -12.03
C ARG A 219 3.56 37.60 -12.40
N PHE A 220 2.78 36.74 -11.75
CA PHE A 220 1.45 36.35 -12.24
C PHE A 220 0.28 36.81 -11.38
N LYS A 221 0.50 37.38 -10.19
CA LYS A 221 -0.58 37.89 -9.34
C LYS A 221 -1.56 38.82 -10.08
N PRO A 222 -1.12 39.74 -10.97
CA PRO A 222 -2.06 40.57 -11.74
C PRO A 222 -2.95 39.80 -12.74
N LEU A 223 -2.56 38.58 -13.12
CA LEU A 223 -3.32 37.71 -14.04
C LEU A 223 -4.26 36.73 -13.31
N LEU A 224 -4.10 36.58 -11.99
CA LEU A 224 -4.92 35.68 -11.17
C LEU A 224 -6.12 36.43 -10.59
N THR A 225 -7.27 35.75 -10.58
CA THR A 225 -8.52 36.26 -10.03
C THR A 225 -8.79 35.69 -8.63
N GLU A 226 -9.74 36.29 -7.91
CA GLU A 226 -10.22 35.73 -6.64
C GLU A 226 -10.77 34.30 -6.82
N ALA A 227 -11.37 33.99 -7.98
CA ALA A 227 -11.84 32.64 -8.30
C ALA A 227 -10.69 31.62 -8.41
N ASP A 228 -9.51 32.03 -8.92
CA ASP A 228 -8.31 31.20 -8.94
C ASP A 228 -7.84 30.84 -7.53
N HIS A 229 -7.82 31.83 -6.63
CA HIS A 229 -7.43 31.64 -5.25
C HIS A 229 -8.45 30.80 -4.48
N LYS A 230 -9.76 31.01 -4.69
CA LYS A 230 -10.81 30.17 -4.10
C LYS A 230 -10.71 28.72 -4.58
N TRP A 231 -10.51 28.47 -5.88
CA TRP A 231 -10.35 27.11 -6.40
C TRP A 231 -9.17 26.39 -5.75
N LYS A 232 -8.03 27.08 -5.63
CA LYS A 232 -6.84 26.54 -4.97
C LYS A 232 -7.10 26.27 -3.48
N LEU A 233 -7.77 27.18 -2.77
CA LEU A 233 -8.19 26.99 -1.37
C LEU A 233 -9.06 25.74 -1.23
N ASP A 234 -10.07 25.61 -2.09
CA ASP A 234 -11.00 24.49 -2.06
C ASP A 234 -10.24 23.19 -2.19
N ARG A 235 -9.42 23.03 -3.23
CA ARG A 235 -8.57 21.84 -3.43
C ARG A 235 -7.66 21.52 -2.24
N LEU A 236 -7.12 22.53 -1.55
CA LEU A 236 -6.22 22.29 -0.42
C LEU A 236 -6.97 21.83 0.84
N LEU A 237 -8.22 22.23 1.03
CA LEU A 237 -8.99 21.96 2.25
C LEU A 237 -10.00 20.81 2.09
N MET A 238 -9.95 20.04 1.00
CA MET A 238 -10.85 18.89 0.79
C MET A 238 -10.41 17.66 1.59
N ASP A 239 -9.14 17.29 1.46
CA ASP A 239 -8.61 16.04 2.00
C ASP A 239 -8.63 16.02 3.54
N ASP A 240 -9.01 14.90 4.16
CA ASP A 240 -8.88 14.69 5.61
C ASP A 240 -7.50 14.09 5.95
N ILE A 241 -6.45 14.90 5.94
CA ILE A 241 -5.09 14.44 6.23
C ILE A 241 -4.98 13.86 7.64
N ARG A 242 -4.61 12.57 7.71
CA ARG A 242 -4.45 11.79 8.95
C ARG A 242 -3.34 12.34 9.85
N TRP A 243 -2.18 12.67 9.28
CA TRP A 243 -0.98 13.05 10.04
C TRP A 243 -0.90 14.56 10.31
N THR A 244 -0.65 14.92 11.57
CA THR A 244 -0.61 16.33 12.00
C THR A 244 0.47 17.16 11.30
N ALA A 245 1.65 16.58 11.03
CA ALA A 245 2.75 17.27 10.36
C ALA A 245 2.38 17.68 8.92
N GLU A 246 1.95 16.71 8.10
CA GLU A 246 1.48 16.97 6.72
C GLU A 246 0.31 17.97 6.69
N ARG A 247 -0.60 17.86 7.66
CA ARG A 247 -1.70 18.81 7.81
C ARG A 247 -1.20 20.22 8.10
N ASN A 248 -0.20 20.36 8.97
CA ASN A 248 0.41 21.64 9.30
C ASN A 248 1.15 22.25 8.11
N ASP A 249 1.83 21.44 7.31
CA ASP A 249 2.53 21.88 6.09
C ASP A 249 1.54 22.44 5.06
N LYS A 250 0.44 21.71 4.81
CA LYS A 250 -0.61 22.21 3.91
C LYS A 250 -1.30 23.45 4.48
N ALA A 251 -1.55 23.50 5.79
CA ALA A 251 -2.10 24.67 6.46
C ALA A 251 -1.20 25.90 6.34
N ALA A 252 0.13 25.73 6.33
CA ALA A 252 1.07 26.83 6.11
C ALA A 252 0.89 27.47 4.72
N PHE A 253 0.65 26.66 3.68
CA PHE A 253 0.30 27.17 2.36
C PHE A 253 -1.03 27.92 2.39
N VAL A 254 -2.07 27.33 2.99
CA VAL A 254 -3.41 27.95 3.08
C VAL A 254 -3.35 29.31 3.79
N ARG A 255 -2.55 29.45 4.85
CA ARG A 255 -2.36 30.74 5.54
C ARG A 255 -1.74 31.82 4.66
N ARG A 256 -0.84 31.47 3.72
CA ARG A 256 -0.29 32.42 2.74
C ARG A 256 -1.27 32.76 1.63
N LEU A 257 -2.17 31.83 1.29
CA LEU A 257 -3.21 32.04 0.29
C LEU A 257 -4.34 32.95 0.79
N ILE A 258 -4.76 32.82 2.07
CA ILE A 258 -5.90 33.56 2.63
C ILE A 258 -5.84 35.08 2.36
N PRO A 259 -4.70 35.78 2.55
CA PRO A 259 -4.59 37.21 2.25
C PRO A 259 -4.83 37.60 0.78
N LEU A 260 -4.84 36.63 -0.16
CA LEU A 260 -5.15 36.86 -1.57
C LEU A 260 -6.65 36.87 -1.87
N LEU A 261 -7.50 36.59 -0.87
CA LEU A 261 -8.96 36.58 -0.97
C LEU A 261 -9.57 37.90 -0.46
N GLY A 262 -10.80 38.22 -0.86
CA GLY A 262 -11.57 39.31 -0.29
C GLY A 262 -11.98 39.06 1.17
N ALA A 263 -12.28 40.13 1.93
CA ALA A 263 -12.50 40.05 3.38
C ALA A 263 -13.61 39.05 3.81
N ALA A 264 -14.69 38.94 3.04
CA ALA A 264 -15.75 37.96 3.30
C ALA A 264 -15.27 36.51 3.08
N ALA A 265 -14.53 36.27 2.00
CA ALA A 265 -13.95 34.95 1.70
C ALA A 265 -12.86 34.56 2.71
N GLN A 266 -12.09 35.51 3.23
CA GLN A 266 -11.10 35.26 4.29
C GLN A 266 -11.75 34.69 5.56
N LYS A 267 -12.91 35.20 5.98
CA LYS A 267 -13.63 34.67 7.16
C LYS A 267 -14.04 33.21 6.96
N LYS A 268 -14.60 32.89 5.79
CA LYS A 268 -14.96 31.50 5.42
C LYS A 268 -13.72 30.60 5.36
N ALA A 269 -12.64 31.07 4.74
CA ALA A 269 -11.39 30.32 4.62
C ALA A 269 -10.77 30.00 5.98
N ASN A 270 -10.77 30.96 6.92
CA ASN A 270 -10.30 30.72 8.29
C ASN A 270 -11.17 29.72 9.05
N ALA A 271 -12.51 29.79 8.94
CA ALA A 271 -13.40 28.82 9.57
C ALA A 271 -13.19 27.40 9.01
N ARG A 272 -13.02 27.27 7.69
CA ARG A 272 -12.71 25.99 7.03
C ARG A 272 -11.33 25.46 7.39
N LEU A 273 -10.33 26.34 7.49
CA LEU A 273 -9.00 25.97 7.97
C LEU A 273 -9.05 25.47 9.42
N ALA A 274 -9.89 26.04 10.29
CA ALA A 274 -10.10 25.55 11.65
C ALA A 274 -10.75 24.15 11.67
N VAL A 275 -11.74 23.89 10.80
CA VAL A 275 -12.29 22.54 10.61
C VAL A 275 -11.21 21.56 10.15
N TYR A 276 -10.41 21.94 9.14
CA TYR A 276 -9.32 21.12 8.61
C TYR A 276 -8.29 20.78 9.70
N LEU A 277 -7.86 21.78 10.48
CA LEU A 277 -6.93 21.62 11.61
C LEU A 277 -7.53 20.86 12.80
N ARG A 278 -8.85 20.66 12.83
CA ARG A 278 -9.60 20.08 13.97
C ARG A 278 -9.48 20.95 15.24
N SER A 279 -9.54 22.26 15.07
CA SER A 279 -9.51 23.21 16.17
C SER A 279 -10.77 23.14 17.03
N ALA A 280 -10.63 23.34 18.35
CA ALA A 280 -11.75 23.27 19.30
C ALA A 280 -12.83 24.34 19.04
N ASP A 281 -12.47 25.47 18.44
CA ASP A 281 -13.36 26.58 18.11
C ASP A 281 -13.97 26.48 16.70
N ALA A 282 -13.67 25.42 15.93
CA ALA A 282 -14.11 25.28 14.54
C ALA A 282 -15.64 25.39 14.38
N ARG A 283 -16.41 24.79 15.29
CA ARG A 283 -17.89 24.88 15.27
C ARG A 283 -18.37 26.31 15.49
N LYS A 284 -17.81 27.00 16.49
CA LYS A 284 -18.13 28.41 16.76
C LYS A 284 -17.84 29.28 15.53
N LEU A 285 -16.70 29.08 14.87
CA LEU A 285 -16.34 29.83 13.67
C LEU A 285 -17.30 29.57 12.52
N ILE A 286 -17.65 28.30 12.25
CA ILE A 286 -18.60 27.92 11.19
C ILE A 286 -20.00 28.48 11.45
N ASP A 287 -20.48 28.38 12.69
CA ASP A 287 -21.82 28.85 13.09
C ASP A 287 -21.93 30.39 13.12
N SER A 288 -20.80 31.10 13.24
CA SER A 288 -20.75 32.57 13.18
C SER A 288 -20.79 33.16 11.77
N LEU A 289 -20.67 32.33 10.73
CA LEU A 289 -20.71 32.79 9.35
C LEU A 289 -22.14 33.22 8.98
N PRO A 290 -22.32 34.35 8.28
CA PRO A 290 -23.63 34.79 7.84
C PRO A 290 -24.26 33.79 6.85
N ALA A 291 -25.59 33.82 6.73
CA ALA A 291 -26.28 33.09 5.68
C ALA A 291 -25.78 33.52 4.30
N GLU A 292 -25.67 32.57 3.38
CA GLU A 292 -25.15 32.80 2.03
C GLU A 292 -26.32 32.83 1.03
N ALA A 293 -26.26 33.76 0.07
CA ALA A 293 -27.22 33.82 -1.03
C ALA A 293 -27.02 32.63 -2.00
N ASP A 294 -25.75 32.30 -2.29
CA ASP A 294 -25.34 31.16 -3.10
C ASP A 294 -24.66 30.10 -2.23
N THR A 295 -24.79 28.82 -2.60
CA THR A 295 -24.18 27.72 -1.84
C THR A 295 -22.69 27.59 -2.13
N ASP A 296 -21.83 27.84 -1.14
CA ASP A 296 -20.41 27.47 -1.19
C ASP A 296 -20.23 25.98 -0.82
N TRP A 297 -20.07 25.12 -1.83
CA TRP A 297 -19.90 23.67 -1.63
C TRP A 297 -18.63 23.31 -0.84
N GLY A 298 -17.57 24.12 -0.94
CA GLY A 298 -16.37 23.93 -0.13
C GLY A 298 -16.64 24.12 1.36
N LEU A 299 -17.52 25.07 1.72
CA LEU A 299 -17.97 25.25 3.09
C LEU A 299 -18.93 24.14 3.53
N VAL A 300 -19.84 23.70 2.66
CA VAL A 300 -20.74 22.56 2.94
C VAL A 300 -19.94 21.30 3.26
N LEU A 301 -18.87 21.00 2.51
CA LEU A 301 -17.99 19.88 2.82
C LEU A 301 -17.38 19.99 4.23
N SER A 302 -16.89 21.18 4.60
CA SER A 302 -16.36 21.41 5.95
C SER A 302 -17.44 21.24 7.03
N ARG A 303 -18.70 21.62 6.76
CA ARG A 303 -19.83 21.35 7.67
C ARG A 303 -20.10 19.85 7.84
N ILE A 304 -20.07 19.09 6.74
CA ILE A 304 -20.22 17.62 6.77
C ILE A 304 -19.11 16.98 7.62
N GLN A 305 -17.85 17.34 7.36
CA GLN A 305 -16.69 16.83 8.09
C GLN A 305 -16.78 17.14 9.59
N LEU A 306 -17.18 18.37 9.94
CA LEU A 306 -17.36 18.79 11.32
C LEU A 306 -18.49 18.02 12.01
N ALA A 307 -19.65 17.91 11.37
CA ALA A 307 -20.79 17.17 11.90
C ALA A 307 -20.43 15.70 12.17
N ARG A 308 -19.78 15.03 11.20
CA ARG A 308 -19.32 13.63 11.35
C ARG A 308 -18.35 13.47 12.53
N ARG A 309 -17.36 14.35 12.66
CA ARG A 309 -16.36 14.29 13.75
C ARG A 309 -16.97 14.54 15.14
N ASN A 310 -18.11 15.22 15.19
CA ASN A 310 -18.87 15.46 16.42
C ASN A 310 -20.00 14.44 16.64
N ASN A 311 -20.05 13.35 15.85
CA ASN A 311 -21.10 12.32 15.88
C ASN A 311 -22.52 12.84 15.58
N GLN A 312 -22.64 13.95 14.84
CA GLN A 312 -23.89 14.54 14.38
C GLN A 312 -24.29 13.91 13.03
N ASN A 313 -24.46 12.58 13.02
CA ASN A 313 -24.59 11.78 11.79
C ASN A 313 -25.78 12.20 10.92
N ASP A 314 -26.95 12.47 11.51
CA ASP A 314 -28.13 12.90 10.74
C ASP A 314 -27.92 14.27 10.07
N GLU A 315 -27.18 15.19 10.70
CA GLU A 315 -26.81 16.49 10.11
C GLU A 315 -25.87 16.27 8.91
N ALA A 316 -24.83 15.45 9.09
CA ALA A 316 -23.86 15.14 8.03
C ALA A 316 -24.52 14.46 6.83
N VAL A 317 -25.38 13.46 7.07
CA VAL A 317 -26.10 12.73 6.00
C VAL A 317 -27.06 13.65 5.26
N LYS A 318 -27.82 14.50 5.97
CA LYS A 318 -28.73 15.46 5.34
C LYS A 318 -27.99 16.43 4.41
N LEU A 319 -26.85 16.95 4.85
CA LEU A 319 -26.01 17.82 4.02
C LEU A 319 -25.44 17.07 2.82
N MET A 320 -24.98 15.83 3.00
CA MET A 320 -24.41 15.01 1.93
C MET A 320 -25.42 14.63 0.85
N LEU A 321 -26.69 14.38 1.20
CA LEU A 321 -27.76 14.14 0.22
C LEU A 321 -28.00 15.34 -0.69
N GLY A 322 -27.81 16.56 -0.18
CA GLY A 322 -27.93 17.79 -0.97
C GLY A 322 -26.67 18.12 -1.79
N ALA A 323 -25.54 17.45 -1.55
CA ALA A 323 -24.28 17.74 -2.21
C ALA A 323 -24.29 17.31 -3.69
N PRO A 324 -23.84 18.16 -4.62
CA PRO A 324 -23.84 17.86 -6.04
C PRO A 324 -22.80 16.79 -6.35
N THR A 325 -22.94 16.21 -7.53
CA THR A 325 -22.03 15.21 -8.08
C THR A 325 -21.41 15.72 -9.39
N ASP A 326 -21.77 16.94 -9.78
CA ASP A 326 -21.28 17.66 -10.95
C ASP A 326 -19.90 18.25 -10.65
N ALA A 327 -18.89 17.79 -11.38
CA ALA A 327 -17.51 18.27 -11.27
C ALA A 327 -17.33 19.75 -11.61
N ALA A 328 -18.30 20.39 -12.28
CA ALA A 328 -18.28 21.84 -12.49
C ALA A 328 -18.65 22.63 -11.23
N LYS A 329 -19.34 22.01 -10.26
CA LYS A 329 -19.81 22.66 -9.02
C LYS A 329 -18.94 22.36 -7.82
N ILE A 330 -18.33 21.17 -7.79
CA ILE A 330 -17.44 20.74 -6.72
C ILE A 330 -16.03 20.53 -7.24
N VAL A 331 -15.06 21.11 -6.55
CA VAL A 331 -13.66 20.77 -6.76
C VAL A 331 -13.52 19.28 -6.43
N SER A 332 -12.89 18.50 -7.30
CA SER A 332 -12.53 17.08 -7.11
C SER A 332 -13.65 16.17 -6.55
N PRO A 333 -14.49 15.55 -7.40
CA PRO A 333 -15.45 14.52 -6.98
C PRO A 333 -14.84 13.37 -6.16
N ASP A 334 -13.57 13.04 -6.42
CA ASP A 334 -12.81 12.01 -5.70
C ASP A 334 -12.70 12.31 -4.20
N ASP A 335 -12.46 13.56 -3.80
CA ASP A 335 -12.30 13.90 -2.39
C ASP A 335 -13.64 13.91 -1.63
N TRP A 336 -14.75 14.08 -2.35
CA TRP A 336 -16.09 13.91 -1.78
C TRP A 336 -16.46 12.43 -1.56
N TRP A 337 -15.83 11.51 -2.30
CA TRP A 337 -16.13 10.08 -2.18
C TRP A 337 -15.90 9.55 -0.76
N ASP A 338 -14.83 9.99 -0.11
CA ASP A 338 -14.51 9.54 1.25
C ASP A 338 -15.61 9.89 2.26
N GLU A 339 -16.15 11.10 2.19
CA GLU A 339 -17.24 11.51 3.05
C GLU A 339 -18.56 10.83 2.65
N ARG A 340 -18.84 10.61 1.35
CA ARG A 340 -20.02 9.84 0.91
C ARG A 340 -20.00 8.42 1.46
N ARG A 341 -18.85 7.74 1.32
CA ARG A 341 -18.61 6.39 1.83
C ARG A 341 -18.77 6.32 3.34
N ALA A 342 -18.18 7.25 4.09
CA ALA A 342 -18.30 7.29 5.54
C ALA A 342 -19.76 7.46 5.98
N ASN A 343 -20.48 8.42 5.40
CA ASN A 343 -21.90 8.65 5.71
C ASN A 343 -22.78 7.44 5.33
N ALA A 344 -22.44 6.71 4.26
CA ALA A 344 -23.17 5.50 3.88
C ALA A 344 -22.96 4.33 4.85
N TYR A 345 -21.76 4.15 5.42
CA TYR A 345 -21.55 3.19 6.51
C TYR A 345 -22.33 3.57 7.77
N GLU A 346 -22.33 4.85 8.16
CA GLU A 346 -23.12 5.33 9.30
C GLU A 346 -24.63 5.11 9.08
N ALA A 347 -25.14 5.40 7.87
CA ALA A 347 -26.53 5.13 7.51
C ALA A 347 -26.86 3.63 7.56
N LEU A 348 -25.94 2.76 7.09
CA LEU A 348 -26.12 1.32 7.13
C LEU A 348 -26.15 0.79 8.57
N ASP A 349 -25.25 1.25 9.43
CA ASP A 349 -25.20 0.87 10.85
C ASP A 349 -26.41 1.39 11.64
N ALA A 350 -27.01 2.51 11.19
CA ALA A 350 -28.29 3.00 11.70
C ALA A 350 -29.52 2.24 11.14
N GLY A 351 -29.33 1.16 10.38
CA GLY A 351 -30.42 0.37 9.81
C GLY A 351 -31.14 1.04 8.65
N LYS A 352 -30.50 2.00 7.95
CA LYS A 352 -31.07 2.76 6.83
C LYS A 352 -30.37 2.40 5.49
N PRO A 353 -30.48 1.16 4.99
CA PRO A 353 -29.74 0.71 3.80
C PRO A 353 -30.12 1.44 2.51
N LYS A 354 -31.38 1.85 2.35
CA LYS A 354 -31.79 2.67 1.20
C LYS A 354 -31.10 4.02 1.19
N LEU A 355 -30.98 4.65 2.35
CA LEU A 355 -30.26 5.90 2.50
C LEU A 355 -28.76 5.73 2.23
N ALA A 356 -28.16 4.64 2.72
CA ALA A 356 -26.77 4.31 2.41
C ALA A 356 -26.54 4.16 0.90
N TYR A 357 -27.47 3.51 0.18
CA TYR A 357 -27.42 3.39 -1.27
C TYR A 357 -27.56 4.74 -1.98
N ASP A 358 -28.50 5.57 -1.55
CA ASP A 358 -28.76 6.92 -2.11
C ASP A 358 -27.55 7.85 -2.00
N LEU A 359 -26.73 7.69 -0.98
CA LEU A 359 -25.51 8.47 -0.79
C LEU A 359 -24.39 8.12 -1.78
N VAL A 360 -24.38 6.90 -2.31
CA VAL A 360 -23.22 6.35 -3.06
C VAL A 360 -23.51 5.95 -4.50
N HIS A 361 -24.76 5.62 -4.87
CA HIS A 361 -25.03 5.01 -6.19
C HIS A 361 -24.75 5.95 -7.39
N ALA A 362 -24.69 7.26 -7.16
CA ALA A 362 -24.43 8.26 -8.20
C ALA A 362 -23.46 9.34 -7.66
N ALA A 363 -22.18 9.00 -7.49
CA ALA A 363 -21.19 9.91 -6.89
C ALA A 363 -20.52 10.88 -7.86
N GLY A 364 -20.89 10.88 -9.15
CA GLY A 364 -20.31 11.73 -10.18
C GLY A 364 -19.15 11.08 -10.95
N PRO A 365 -18.43 11.83 -11.80
CA PRO A 365 -17.30 11.32 -12.57
C PRO A 365 -16.07 11.15 -11.68
N LEU A 366 -15.94 9.97 -11.10
CA LEU A 366 -14.82 9.59 -10.24
C LEU A 366 -13.63 9.06 -11.05
N SER A 367 -12.42 9.29 -10.55
CA SER A 367 -11.24 8.60 -11.07
C SER A 367 -11.26 7.10 -10.71
N VAL A 368 -10.38 6.35 -11.35
CA VAL A 368 -10.35 4.87 -11.31
C VAL A 368 -10.46 4.30 -9.89
N ASN A 369 -9.72 4.85 -8.92
CA ASN A 369 -9.70 4.32 -7.54
C ASN A 369 -11.03 4.50 -6.79
N PRO A 370 -11.54 5.72 -6.58
CA PRO A 370 -12.84 5.92 -5.95
C PRO A 370 -13.98 5.32 -6.77
N LEU A 371 -13.90 5.28 -8.11
CA LEU A 371 -14.91 4.66 -8.96
C LEU A 371 -15.06 3.15 -8.68
N LYS A 372 -13.95 2.41 -8.55
CA LYS A 372 -13.98 0.97 -8.20
C LYS A 372 -14.68 0.72 -6.86
N GLU A 373 -14.41 1.58 -5.88
CA GLU A 373 -15.05 1.46 -4.56
C GLU A 373 -16.52 1.83 -4.59
N GLN A 374 -16.86 2.91 -5.29
CA GLN A 374 -18.21 3.40 -5.41
C GLN A 374 -19.12 2.38 -6.09
N THR A 375 -18.72 1.90 -7.25
CA THR A 375 -19.44 0.87 -8.00
C THR A 375 -19.56 -0.41 -7.18
N PHE A 376 -18.50 -0.83 -6.49
CA PHE A 376 -18.56 -1.99 -5.60
C PHE A 376 -19.58 -1.79 -4.45
N MET A 377 -19.48 -0.68 -3.71
CA MET A 377 -20.32 -0.43 -2.54
C MET A 377 -21.80 -0.29 -2.94
N ALA A 378 -22.09 0.42 -4.03
CA ALA A 378 -23.44 0.54 -4.56
C ALA A 378 -24.01 -0.83 -4.97
N GLY A 379 -23.23 -1.66 -5.66
CA GLY A 379 -23.64 -3.01 -6.05
C GLY A 379 -23.86 -3.94 -4.86
N TRP A 380 -22.97 -3.89 -3.87
CA TRP A 380 -23.08 -4.66 -2.64
C TRP A 380 -24.31 -4.26 -1.82
N LEU A 381 -24.59 -2.96 -1.66
CA LEU A 381 -25.79 -2.46 -0.99
C LEU A 381 -27.07 -2.88 -1.70
N ALA A 382 -27.11 -2.72 -3.04
CA ALA A 382 -28.24 -3.13 -3.86
C ALA A 382 -28.53 -4.64 -3.71
N PHE A 383 -27.49 -5.47 -3.80
CA PHE A 383 -27.66 -6.92 -3.73
C PHE A 383 -28.03 -7.41 -2.33
N ARG A 384 -27.26 -7.01 -1.32
CA ARG A 384 -27.31 -7.63 0.02
C ARG A 384 -28.36 -7.02 0.94
N PHE A 385 -28.67 -5.74 0.75
CA PHE A 385 -29.59 -5.03 1.65
C PHE A 385 -30.89 -4.62 0.96
N LEU A 386 -30.85 -4.21 -0.31
CA LEU A 386 -32.06 -3.83 -1.06
C LEU A 386 -32.71 -5.00 -1.80
N ARG A 387 -32.00 -6.13 -1.94
CA ARG A 387 -32.46 -7.31 -2.71
C ARG A 387 -32.81 -6.96 -4.16
N ASP A 388 -32.05 -6.04 -4.75
CA ASP A 388 -32.17 -5.58 -6.13
C ASP A 388 -31.00 -6.13 -6.97
N PRO A 389 -31.10 -7.36 -7.50
CA PRO A 389 -30.03 -7.96 -8.29
C PRO A 389 -29.80 -7.25 -9.63
N ALA A 390 -30.82 -6.58 -10.19
CA ALA A 390 -30.69 -5.87 -11.46
C ALA A 390 -29.82 -4.61 -11.32
N SER A 391 -30.05 -3.80 -10.29
CA SER A 391 -29.15 -2.68 -10.00
C SER A 391 -27.77 -3.14 -9.58
N ALA A 392 -27.68 -4.23 -8.79
CA ALA A 392 -26.40 -4.78 -8.40
C ALA A 392 -25.56 -5.24 -9.59
N GLU A 393 -26.15 -5.95 -10.55
CA GLU A 393 -25.46 -6.42 -11.75
C GLU A 393 -24.89 -5.26 -12.57
N ARG A 394 -25.65 -4.17 -12.74
CA ARG A 394 -25.17 -2.95 -13.41
C ARG A 394 -23.93 -2.39 -12.71
N HIS A 395 -24.03 -2.18 -11.39
CA HIS A 395 -22.94 -1.64 -10.59
C HIS A 395 -21.68 -2.51 -10.62
N PHE A 396 -21.81 -3.84 -10.47
CA PHE A 396 -20.64 -4.72 -10.55
C PHE A 396 -20.07 -4.86 -11.96
N THR A 397 -20.90 -4.71 -13.00
CA THR A 397 -20.42 -4.61 -14.38
C THR A 397 -19.57 -3.35 -14.56
N ASP A 398 -20.00 -2.22 -13.99
CA ASP A 398 -19.22 -0.99 -14.02
C ASP A 398 -17.97 -1.07 -13.15
N ALA A 399 -18.03 -1.75 -11.99
CA ALA A 399 -16.85 -2.08 -11.18
C ALA A 399 -15.84 -2.92 -11.98
N ARG A 400 -16.32 -3.86 -12.81
CA ARG A 400 -15.48 -4.68 -13.67
C ARG A 400 -14.83 -3.88 -14.80
N LYS A 401 -15.51 -2.86 -15.34
CA LYS A 401 -14.95 -1.92 -16.33
C LYS A 401 -13.92 -0.98 -15.70
N ALA A 402 -14.18 -0.51 -14.47
CA ALA A 402 -13.28 0.37 -13.73
C ALA A 402 -12.05 -0.36 -13.16
N ALA A 403 -12.05 -1.69 -13.12
CA ALA A 403 -10.97 -2.49 -12.56
C ALA A 403 -9.64 -2.31 -13.33
N ASP A 404 -8.59 -1.94 -12.61
CA ASP A 404 -7.23 -1.65 -13.12
C ASP A 404 -6.19 -2.71 -12.72
N GLY A 405 -6.61 -3.75 -12.01
CA GLY A 405 -5.73 -4.83 -11.58
C GLY A 405 -6.47 -6.11 -11.16
N PRO A 406 -5.71 -7.20 -10.91
CA PRO A 406 -6.22 -8.52 -10.52
C PRO A 406 -7.23 -8.47 -9.37
N LEU A 407 -6.91 -7.74 -8.30
CA LEU A 407 -7.75 -7.67 -7.10
C LEU A 407 -9.16 -7.15 -7.39
N SER A 408 -9.27 -6.05 -8.14
CA SER A 408 -10.56 -5.45 -8.50
C SER A 408 -11.31 -6.26 -9.55
N ARG A 409 -10.61 -6.88 -10.52
CA ARG A 409 -11.24 -7.74 -11.53
C ARG A 409 -11.86 -8.97 -10.89
N ALA A 410 -11.08 -9.70 -10.09
CA ALA A 410 -11.54 -10.89 -9.39
C ALA A 410 -12.70 -10.58 -8.44
N LYS A 411 -12.64 -9.46 -7.73
CA LYS A 411 -13.72 -9.01 -6.86
C LYS A 411 -15.00 -8.76 -7.63
N ALA A 412 -14.98 -7.95 -8.69
CA ALA A 412 -16.17 -7.68 -9.49
C ALA A 412 -16.76 -8.95 -10.12
N ASP A 413 -15.92 -9.79 -10.76
CA ASP A 413 -16.35 -11.05 -11.37
C ASP A 413 -16.93 -12.01 -10.32
N TYR A 414 -16.32 -12.14 -9.13
CA TYR A 414 -16.86 -13.01 -8.07
C TYR A 414 -18.27 -12.62 -7.63
N TRP A 415 -18.50 -11.32 -7.43
CA TRP A 415 -19.81 -10.81 -7.01
C TRP A 415 -20.86 -10.88 -8.11
N LEU A 416 -20.49 -10.68 -9.38
CA LEU A 416 -21.38 -10.97 -10.51
C LEU A 416 -21.78 -12.44 -10.55
N GLY A 417 -20.84 -13.36 -10.25
CA GLY A 417 -21.14 -14.78 -10.12
C GLY A 417 -22.12 -15.07 -8.98
N ARG A 418 -21.97 -14.41 -7.83
CA ARG A 418 -22.94 -14.53 -6.71
C ARG A 418 -24.33 -14.04 -7.08
N ILE A 419 -24.46 -12.99 -7.89
CA ILE A 419 -25.74 -12.46 -8.35
C ILE A 419 -26.40 -13.46 -9.29
N ALA A 420 -25.67 -13.95 -10.30
CA ALA A 420 -26.19 -14.93 -11.25
C ALA A 420 -26.63 -16.23 -10.55
N ASP A 421 -25.84 -16.72 -9.59
CA ASP A 421 -26.20 -17.89 -8.78
C ASP A 421 -27.48 -17.66 -7.97
N ALA A 422 -27.62 -16.50 -7.33
CA ALA A 422 -28.84 -16.12 -6.60
C ALA A 422 -30.08 -15.98 -7.50
N GLN A 423 -29.91 -15.71 -8.79
CA GLN A 423 -30.96 -15.68 -9.80
C GLN A 423 -31.24 -17.07 -10.42
N GLY A 424 -30.47 -18.10 -10.06
CA GLY A 424 -30.59 -19.46 -10.60
C GLY A 424 -29.85 -19.70 -11.92
N ASP A 425 -29.11 -18.71 -12.44
CA ASP A 425 -28.33 -18.85 -13.67
C ASP A 425 -26.93 -19.41 -13.37
N ARG A 426 -26.87 -20.73 -13.21
CA ARG A 426 -25.63 -21.45 -12.89
C ARG A 426 -24.55 -21.33 -13.97
N SER A 427 -24.93 -21.28 -15.25
CA SER A 427 -23.96 -21.18 -16.34
C SER A 427 -23.24 -19.83 -16.28
N LYS A 428 -24.02 -18.74 -16.18
CA LYS A 428 -23.49 -17.39 -16.06
C LYS A 428 -22.66 -17.22 -14.78
N ALA A 429 -23.10 -17.81 -13.67
CA ALA A 429 -22.33 -17.81 -12.42
C ALA A 429 -20.95 -18.47 -12.59
N GLN A 430 -20.89 -19.65 -13.23
CA GLN A 430 -19.63 -20.33 -13.52
C GLN A 430 -18.73 -19.52 -14.44
N ASP A 431 -19.26 -18.85 -15.47
CA ASP A 431 -18.46 -18.01 -16.36
C ASP A 431 -17.77 -16.86 -15.63
N PHE A 432 -18.52 -16.18 -14.76
CA PHE A 432 -17.98 -15.15 -13.87
C PHE A 432 -16.92 -15.71 -12.92
N TRP A 433 -17.18 -16.85 -12.28
CA TRP A 433 -16.21 -17.46 -11.37
C TRP A 433 -14.96 -17.98 -12.10
N ARG A 434 -15.05 -18.46 -13.34
CA ARG A 434 -13.87 -18.81 -14.15
C ARG A 434 -12.99 -17.59 -14.42
N ARG A 435 -13.61 -16.44 -14.72
CA ARG A 435 -12.86 -15.17 -14.86
C ARG A 435 -12.20 -14.72 -13.56
N ALA A 436 -12.90 -14.80 -12.43
CA ALA A 436 -12.29 -14.47 -11.14
C ALA A 436 -11.16 -15.45 -10.77
N ALA A 437 -11.35 -16.76 -11.00
CA ALA A 437 -10.41 -17.81 -10.61
C ALA A 437 -9.08 -17.79 -11.38
N SER A 438 -8.99 -17.08 -12.50
CA SER A 438 -7.72 -16.86 -13.22
C SER A 438 -6.75 -15.99 -12.42
N GLU A 439 -7.26 -15.11 -11.56
CA GLU A 439 -6.49 -14.21 -10.69
C GLU A 439 -6.05 -14.96 -9.41
N THR A 440 -5.07 -15.85 -9.58
CA THR A 440 -4.72 -16.95 -8.66
C THR A 440 -4.39 -16.53 -7.23
N ASP A 441 -3.77 -15.38 -7.01
CA ASP A 441 -3.31 -14.93 -5.69
C ASP A 441 -4.30 -13.99 -4.95
N THR A 442 -5.45 -13.73 -5.57
CA THR A 442 -6.46 -12.83 -5.03
C THR A 442 -7.49 -13.58 -4.18
N PHE A 443 -7.97 -12.94 -3.11
CA PHE A 443 -9.00 -13.50 -2.22
C PHE A 443 -10.25 -13.97 -2.98
N HIS A 444 -10.79 -13.12 -3.85
CA HIS A 444 -11.99 -13.42 -4.62
C HIS A 444 -11.74 -14.46 -5.72
N GLY A 445 -10.54 -14.50 -6.30
CA GLY A 445 -10.17 -15.55 -7.27
C GLY A 445 -10.04 -16.93 -6.61
N GLN A 446 -9.46 -16.98 -5.42
CA GLN A 446 -9.38 -18.22 -4.64
C GLN A 446 -10.76 -18.70 -4.17
N LEU A 447 -11.65 -17.79 -3.75
CA LEU A 447 -13.05 -18.13 -3.47
C LEU A 447 -13.77 -18.66 -4.72
N ALA A 448 -13.63 -17.98 -5.85
CA ALA A 448 -14.24 -18.40 -7.11
C ALA A 448 -13.77 -19.80 -7.53
N ARG A 449 -12.48 -20.11 -7.29
CA ARG A 449 -11.91 -21.43 -7.55
C ARG A 449 -12.57 -22.53 -6.71
N GLN A 450 -12.84 -22.28 -5.43
CA GLN A 450 -13.57 -23.24 -4.58
C GLN A 450 -15.07 -23.31 -4.91
N ARG A 451 -15.66 -22.24 -5.47
CA ARG A 451 -17.03 -22.28 -5.99
C ARG A 451 -17.18 -23.12 -7.26
N LEU A 452 -16.20 -23.07 -8.16
CA LEU A 452 -16.19 -23.88 -9.38
C LEU A 452 -15.96 -25.37 -9.07
N GLU A 453 -15.06 -25.65 -8.15
CA GLU A 453 -14.66 -27.00 -7.77
C GLU A 453 -14.68 -27.13 -6.24
N PRO A 454 -15.86 -27.38 -5.64
CA PRO A 454 -15.99 -27.58 -4.20
C PRO A 454 -15.02 -28.67 -3.70
N GLY A 455 -14.29 -28.38 -2.62
CA GLY A 455 -13.29 -29.29 -2.07
C GLY A 455 -11.92 -29.24 -2.76
N ARG A 456 -11.71 -28.40 -3.79
CA ARG A 456 -10.38 -28.17 -4.35
C ARG A 456 -9.44 -27.60 -3.29
N ARG A 457 -8.31 -28.27 -3.10
CA ARG A 457 -7.24 -27.86 -2.18
C ARG A 457 -5.90 -27.51 -2.84
N ALA A 458 -5.76 -27.72 -4.14
CA ALA A 458 -4.49 -27.51 -4.83
C ALA A 458 -4.27 -26.06 -5.29
N ILE A 459 -3.08 -25.52 -5.00
CA ILE A 459 -2.50 -24.33 -5.65
C ILE A 459 -1.13 -24.72 -6.17
N GLU A 460 -1.01 -24.79 -7.49
CA GLU A 460 0.26 -25.03 -8.16
C GLU A 460 0.85 -23.71 -8.60
N LEU A 461 2.13 -23.49 -8.27
CA LEU A 461 2.89 -22.31 -8.65
C LEU A 461 3.98 -22.76 -9.62
N LYS A 462 4.03 -22.14 -10.79
CA LYS A 462 5.09 -22.36 -11.77
C LYS A 462 6.11 -21.22 -11.68
N PRO A 463 7.41 -21.47 -11.88
CA PRO A 463 8.38 -20.40 -12.01
C PRO A 463 8.05 -19.46 -13.19
N PRO A 464 8.57 -18.22 -13.17
CA PRO A 464 8.48 -17.32 -14.32
C PRO A 464 9.19 -17.88 -15.56
N THR A 465 8.87 -17.32 -16.72
CA THR A 465 9.53 -17.61 -18.00
C THR A 465 11.01 -17.21 -17.94
N LEU A 466 11.89 -18.06 -18.48
CA LEU A 466 13.32 -17.79 -18.58
C LEU A 466 13.65 -16.76 -19.67
N PRO A 467 14.68 -15.91 -19.48
CA PRO A 467 15.09 -14.95 -20.50
C PRO A 467 15.83 -15.62 -21.67
N THR A 468 15.63 -15.07 -22.87
CA THR A 468 16.40 -15.46 -24.07
C THR A 468 17.82 -14.88 -24.02
N ALA A 469 18.73 -15.41 -24.82
CA ALA A 469 20.10 -14.90 -24.92
C ALA A 469 20.15 -13.40 -25.28
N ASP A 470 19.29 -12.93 -26.17
CA ASP A 470 19.21 -11.50 -26.53
C ASP A 470 18.73 -10.64 -25.38
N GLN A 471 17.73 -11.10 -24.61
CA GLN A 471 17.27 -10.39 -23.42
C GLN A 471 18.40 -10.28 -22.38
N ILE A 472 19.13 -11.36 -22.16
CA ILE A 472 20.29 -11.40 -21.26
C ILE A 472 21.36 -10.39 -21.72
N ASN A 473 21.72 -10.41 -22.99
CA ASN A 473 22.74 -9.52 -23.56
C ASN A 473 22.34 -8.05 -23.47
N ARG A 474 21.09 -7.72 -23.81
CA ARG A 474 20.55 -6.36 -23.66
C ARG A 474 20.55 -5.92 -22.19
N PHE A 475 20.07 -6.76 -21.28
CA PHE A 475 20.01 -6.42 -19.86
C PHE A 475 21.40 -6.10 -19.30
N ASN A 476 22.39 -6.97 -19.54
CA ASN A 476 23.75 -6.79 -19.03
C ASN A 476 24.52 -5.63 -19.70
N SER A 477 24.12 -5.19 -20.91
CA SER A 477 24.77 -4.07 -21.60
C SER A 477 24.31 -2.69 -21.11
N LEU A 478 23.17 -2.60 -20.42
CA LEU A 478 22.64 -1.34 -19.91
C LEU A 478 23.54 -0.74 -18.82
N ASP A 479 24.02 0.49 -19.06
CA ASP A 479 24.73 1.28 -18.04
C ASP A 479 23.92 1.46 -16.75
N ALA A 480 22.59 1.50 -16.83
CA ALA A 480 21.72 1.61 -15.66
C ALA A 480 21.77 0.37 -14.76
N VAL A 481 21.96 -0.83 -15.33
CA VAL A 481 22.19 -2.07 -14.57
C VAL A 481 23.53 -1.98 -13.84
N LYS A 482 24.58 -1.58 -14.55
CA LYS A 482 25.92 -1.36 -13.97
C LYS A 482 25.88 -0.30 -12.87
N ALA A 483 25.15 0.80 -13.07
CA ALA A 483 25.01 1.88 -12.11
C ALA A 483 24.34 1.41 -10.80
N ALA A 484 23.33 0.52 -10.87
CA ALA A 484 22.72 -0.08 -9.69
C ALA A 484 23.75 -0.91 -8.88
N VAL A 485 24.56 -1.71 -9.57
CA VAL A 485 25.61 -2.55 -8.95
C VAL A 485 26.73 -1.68 -8.37
N ILE A 486 27.20 -0.68 -9.11
CA ILE A 486 28.22 0.28 -8.66
C ILE A 486 27.73 1.06 -7.44
N ALA A 487 26.48 1.52 -7.45
CA ALA A 487 25.89 2.22 -6.31
C ALA A 487 25.90 1.35 -5.04
N ARG A 488 25.52 0.07 -5.18
CA ARG A 488 25.57 -0.90 -4.07
C ARG A 488 26.99 -1.15 -3.58
N LYS A 489 27.93 -1.44 -4.50
CA LYS A 489 29.35 -1.72 -4.17
C LYS A 489 30.07 -0.49 -3.60
N SER A 490 29.62 0.72 -3.96
CA SER A 490 30.14 1.97 -3.41
C SER A 490 29.53 2.35 -2.05
N GLY A 491 28.66 1.51 -1.48
CA GLY A 491 28.03 1.78 -0.18
C GLY A 491 27.07 2.97 -0.20
N LEU A 492 26.51 3.30 -1.36
CA LEU A 492 25.50 4.36 -1.47
C LEU A 492 24.20 3.93 -0.80
N ASP A 493 23.41 4.93 -0.42
CA ASP A 493 22.08 4.76 0.13
C ASP A 493 21.19 3.86 -0.75
N VAL A 494 20.42 2.96 -0.12
CA VAL A 494 19.59 1.97 -0.82
C VAL A 494 18.55 2.64 -1.73
N GLY A 495 18.13 3.87 -1.41
CA GLY A 495 17.25 4.67 -2.27
C GLY A 495 17.83 4.91 -3.67
N ILE A 496 19.15 5.03 -3.81
CA ILE A 496 19.83 5.17 -5.12
C ILE A 496 19.67 3.88 -5.93
N VAL A 497 20.00 2.73 -5.32
CA VAL A 497 19.91 1.41 -5.95
C VAL A 497 18.47 1.15 -6.40
N ARG A 498 17.50 1.41 -5.51
CA ARG A 498 16.07 1.24 -5.79
C ARG A 498 15.58 2.14 -6.93
N GLY A 499 16.10 3.36 -7.05
CA GLY A 499 15.80 4.25 -8.18
C GLY A 499 16.11 3.58 -9.53
N PHE A 500 17.30 2.97 -9.66
CA PHE A 500 17.68 2.23 -10.86
C PHE A 500 16.85 0.98 -11.08
N LEU A 501 16.66 0.15 -10.04
CA LEU A 501 15.83 -1.07 -10.14
C LEU A 501 14.38 -0.76 -10.57
N ASN A 502 13.79 0.32 -10.04
CA ASN A 502 12.45 0.77 -10.42
C ASN A 502 12.37 1.23 -11.88
N GLN A 503 13.40 1.95 -12.35
CA GLN A 503 13.49 2.38 -13.74
C GLN A 503 13.67 1.18 -14.67
N LEU A 504 14.57 0.25 -14.35
CA LEU A 504 14.76 -0.98 -15.12
C LEU A 504 13.45 -1.76 -15.24
N ARG A 505 12.73 -1.96 -14.14
CA ARG A 505 11.37 -2.55 -14.15
C ARG A 505 10.39 -1.77 -15.03
N SER A 506 10.49 -0.44 -15.09
CA SER A 506 9.59 0.39 -15.89
C SER A 506 9.78 0.25 -17.40
N ILE A 507 11.00 -0.07 -17.83
CA ILE A 507 11.36 -0.27 -19.24
C ILE A 507 11.35 -1.74 -19.66
N SER A 508 11.22 -2.68 -18.72
CA SER A 508 11.07 -4.11 -18.99
C SER A 508 9.61 -4.45 -19.30
N GLU A 509 9.38 -4.98 -20.51
CA GLU A 509 8.05 -5.32 -21.00
C GLU A 509 7.70 -6.78 -20.74
N SER A 510 8.68 -7.69 -20.90
CA SER A 510 8.45 -9.13 -20.76
C SER A 510 8.55 -9.63 -19.32
N GLU A 511 7.86 -10.74 -19.04
CA GLU A 511 7.94 -11.45 -17.76
C GLU A 511 9.38 -11.82 -17.40
N ALA A 512 10.15 -12.30 -18.38
CA ALA A 512 11.53 -12.71 -18.19
C ALA A 512 12.48 -11.55 -17.84
N GLU A 513 12.32 -10.38 -18.50
CA GLU A 513 13.13 -9.20 -18.19
C GLU A 513 12.81 -8.64 -16.80
N VAL A 514 11.53 -8.58 -16.41
CA VAL A 514 11.16 -8.17 -15.05
C VAL A 514 11.66 -9.19 -14.01
N GLY A 515 11.68 -10.48 -14.35
CA GLY A 515 12.30 -11.54 -13.57
C GLY A 515 13.80 -11.30 -13.33
N MET A 516 14.55 -10.89 -14.36
CA MET A 516 15.96 -10.50 -14.19
C MET A 516 16.14 -9.28 -13.28
N VAL A 517 15.26 -8.27 -13.36
CA VAL A 517 15.30 -7.10 -12.47
C VAL A 517 15.02 -7.49 -11.01
N ALA A 518 14.01 -8.33 -10.77
CA ALA A 518 13.68 -8.83 -9.43
C ALA A 518 14.83 -9.67 -8.86
N HIS A 519 15.41 -10.56 -9.67
CA HIS A 519 16.55 -11.39 -9.27
C HIS A 519 17.80 -10.54 -8.95
N LEU A 520 18.06 -9.50 -9.74
CA LEU A 520 19.14 -8.56 -9.45
C LEU A 520 18.91 -7.83 -8.13
N ALA A 521 17.67 -7.44 -7.81
CA ALA A 521 17.35 -6.81 -6.53
C ALA A 521 17.68 -7.74 -5.35
N GLU A 522 17.30 -9.02 -5.42
CA GLU A 522 17.68 -10.03 -4.41
C GLU A 522 19.20 -10.22 -4.32
N ALA A 523 19.89 -10.33 -5.46
CA ALA A 523 21.34 -10.47 -5.51
C ALA A 523 22.10 -9.27 -4.91
N LEU A 524 21.47 -8.08 -4.89
CA LEU A 524 21.99 -6.88 -4.24
C LEU A 524 21.60 -6.77 -2.75
N GLY A 525 20.80 -7.71 -2.24
CA GLY A 525 20.31 -7.76 -0.86
C GLY A 525 19.09 -6.89 -0.59
N ASP A 526 18.27 -6.59 -1.62
CA ASP A 526 17.04 -5.80 -1.50
C ASP A 526 15.77 -6.61 -1.82
N THR A 527 15.45 -7.55 -0.93
CA THR A 527 14.23 -8.37 -1.01
C THR A 527 12.95 -7.54 -1.08
N GLN A 528 12.86 -6.43 -0.36
CA GLN A 528 11.70 -5.52 -0.45
C GLN A 528 11.57 -4.93 -1.87
N GLY A 529 12.68 -4.54 -2.49
CA GLY A 529 12.72 -4.12 -3.89
C GLY A 529 12.21 -5.20 -4.83
N ALA A 530 12.71 -6.43 -4.69
CA ALA A 530 12.28 -7.58 -5.48
C ALA A 530 10.78 -7.86 -5.36
N VAL A 531 10.24 -7.84 -4.12
CA VAL A 531 8.80 -7.99 -3.85
C VAL A 531 7.98 -6.92 -4.56
N ARG A 532 8.40 -5.65 -4.51
CA ARG A 532 7.66 -4.54 -5.13
C ARG A 532 7.67 -4.62 -6.66
N ILE A 533 8.83 -4.95 -7.24
CA ILE A 533 8.98 -5.21 -8.68
C ILE A 533 8.03 -6.33 -9.10
N ALA A 534 8.03 -7.44 -8.37
CA ALA A 534 7.20 -8.61 -8.65
C ALA A 534 5.70 -8.32 -8.48
N LYS A 535 5.29 -7.60 -7.42
CA LYS A 535 3.88 -7.17 -7.23
C LYS A 535 3.40 -6.31 -8.40
N SER A 536 4.24 -5.40 -8.89
CA SER A 536 3.90 -4.61 -10.08
C SER A 536 3.75 -5.46 -11.35
N ALA A 537 4.54 -6.53 -11.48
CA ALA A 537 4.45 -7.46 -12.60
C ALA A 537 3.17 -8.30 -12.54
N VAL A 538 2.85 -8.85 -11.35
CA VAL A 538 1.60 -9.58 -11.08
C VAL A 538 0.38 -8.71 -11.36
N ALA A 539 0.42 -7.42 -11.01
CA ALA A 539 -0.65 -6.48 -11.33
C ALA A 539 -0.91 -6.33 -12.85
N ARG A 540 0.10 -6.61 -13.69
CA ARG A 540 0.01 -6.61 -15.17
C ARG A 540 -0.24 -8.01 -15.75
N GLY A 541 -0.53 -9.01 -14.91
CA GLY A 541 -0.81 -10.38 -15.34
C GLY A 541 0.43 -11.24 -15.60
N GLN A 542 1.62 -10.82 -15.15
CA GLN A 542 2.86 -11.59 -15.29
C GLN A 542 3.04 -12.56 -14.11
N ASN A 543 3.59 -13.75 -14.37
CA ASN A 543 3.81 -14.80 -13.37
C ASN A 543 5.11 -14.56 -12.57
N LEU A 544 5.08 -13.61 -11.64
CA LEU A 544 6.21 -13.30 -10.73
C LEU A 544 5.91 -13.66 -9.26
N LEU A 545 5.02 -14.63 -9.02
CA LEU A 545 4.62 -15.04 -7.67
C LEU A 545 5.82 -15.56 -6.84
N THR A 546 6.84 -16.15 -7.48
CA THR A 546 8.07 -16.59 -6.82
C THR A 546 8.78 -15.46 -6.07
N TYR A 547 8.89 -14.28 -6.68
CA TYR A 547 9.49 -13.10 -6.05
C TYR A 547 8.49 -12.27 -5.25
N ALA A 548 7.20 -12.29 -5.61
CA ALA A 548 6.18 -11.56 -4.86
C ALA A 548 5.89 -12.18 -3.49
N TYR A 549 6.24 -13.46 -3.27
CA TYR A 549 5.98 -14.20 -2.03
C TYR A 549 7.27 -14.85 -1.47
N PRO A 550 8.33 -14.10 -1.13
CA PRO A 550 9.61 -14.68 -0.76
C PRO A 550 9.51 -15.45 0.56
N VAL A 551 10.29 -16.54 0.67
CA VAL A 551 10.37 -17.40 1.87
C VAL A 551 11.72 -17.25 2.57
N HIS A 552 12.80 -17.14 1.80
CA HIS A 552 14.18 -17.06 2.28
C HIS A 552 14.51 -15.94 3.28
N PRO A 553 13.87 -14.73 3.28
CA PRO A 553 14.21 -13.68 4.25
C PRO A 553 13.62 -13.93 5.65
N PHE A 554 12.76 -14.94 5.82
CA PHE A 554 12.13 -15.20 7.12
C PHE A 554 13.12 -15.90 8.07
N PRO A 555 13.28 -15.43 9.33
CA PRO A 555 14.31 -15.93 10.22
C PRO A 555 13.87 -17.23 10.92
N SER A 556 14.84 -17.97 11.47
CA SER A 556 14.56 -18.87 12.59
C SER A 556 14.20 -18.04 13.83
N TYR A 557 13.39 -18.57 14.75
CA TYR A 557 13.01 -17.84 15.96
C TYR A 557 12.62 -18.79 17.10
N THR A 558 12.47 -18.26 18.31
CA THR A 558 12.09 -19.02 19.50
C THR A 558 10.64 -18.73 19.86
N ALA A 559 9.76 -19.71 19.72
CA ALA A 559 8.35 -19.54 20.04
C ALA A 559 8.10 -19.47 21.55
N LEU A 560 7.33 -18.48 22.00
CA LEU A 560 6.96 -18.29 23.42
C LEU A 560 5.69 -19.08 23.82
N ARG A 561 4.90 -19.50 22.83
CA ARG A 561 3.77 -20.43 22.93
C ARG A 561 3.62 -21.16 21.60
N GLN A 562 2.64 -22.07 21.51
CA GLN A 562 2.29 -22.69 20.23
C GLN A 562 2.09 -21.59 19.18
N PRO A 563 2.93 -21.55 18.14
CA PRO A 563 2.90 -20.48 17.16
C PRO A 563 1.72 -20.65 16.20
N PRO A 564 1.31 -19.58 15.51
CA PRO A 564 0.56 -19.70 14.27
C PRO A 564 1.35 -20.50 13.22
N GLU A 565 0.67 -20.99 12.17
CA GLU A 565 1.38 -21.64 11.05
C GLU A 565 2.35 -20.66 10.36
N ALA A 566 3.46 -21.18 9.82
CA ALA A 566 4.49 -20.37 9.17
C ALA A 566 3.93 -19.54 8.00
N ALA A 567 2.97 -20.11 7.24
CA ALA A 567 2.32 -19.42 6.14
C ALA A 567 1.58 -18.13 6.57
N LEU A 568 0.98 -18.13 7.78
CA LEU A 568 0.33 -16.93 8.33
C LEU A 568 1.34 -15.86 8.72
N LEU A 569 2.46 -16.24 9.36
CA LEU A 569 3.51 -15.29 9.69
C LEU A 569 4.17 -14.70 8.44
N LEU A 570 4.41 -15.50 7.42
CA LEU A 570 4.90 -15.03 6.11
C LEU A 570 3.90 -14.09 5.42
N ALA A 571 2.62 -14.44 5.43
CA ALA A 571 1.54 -13.61 4.88
C ALA A 571 1.46 -12.24 5.56
N ILE A 572 1.62 -12.20 6.88
CA ILE A 572 1.67 -10.95 7.66
C ILE A 572 2.96 -10.19 7.37
N ALA A 573 4.14 -10.84 7.38
CA ALA A 573 5.42 -10.17 7.07
C ALA A 573 5.42 -9.51 5.70
N ARG A 574 4.86 -10.20 4.69
CA ARG A 574 4.65 -9.66 3.34
C ARG A 574 3.78 -8.42 3.35
N GLN A 575 2.70 -8.43 4.12
CA GLN A 575 1.72 -7.34 4.16
C GLN A 575 2.20 -6.14 5.00
N GLU A 576 2.95 -6.40 6.07
CA GLU A 576 3.40 -5.40 7.04
C GLU A 576 4.66 -4.65 6.61
N SER A 577 5.69 -5.36 6.15
CA SER A 577 7.00 -4.75 5.86
C SER A 577 7.54 -5.09 4.47
N GLU A 578 6.90 -6.01 3.75
CA GLU A 578 7.46 -6.61 2.54
C GLU A 578 8.87 -7.15 2.80
N PHE A 579 9.05 -7.74 3.99
CA PHE A 579 10.30 -8.32 4.49
C PHE A 579 11.43 -7.33 4.82
N ASN A 580 11.14 -6.02 4.90
CA ASN A 580 12.12 -5.04 5.38
C ASN A 580 12.13 -4.95 6.92
N SER A 581 13.12 -5.61 7.52
CA SER A 581 13.33 -5.70 8.98
C SER A 581 13.70 -4.39 9.68
N SER A 582 14.07 -3.35 8.92
CA SER A 582 14.46 -2.04 9.46
C SER A 582 13.33 -1.00 9.36
N THR A 583 12.13 -1.39 8.94
CA THR A 583 11.00 -0.47 8.72
C THR A 583 10.39 0.02 10.01
N VAL A 584 10.12 1.33 10.09
CA VAL A 584 9.28 1.96 11.13
C VAL A 584 8.08 2.61 10.46
N SER A 585 6.86 2.25 10.86
CA SER A 585 5.65 2.92 10.36
C SER A 585 5.49 4.32 10.97
N GLY A 586 4.66 5.17 10.37
CA GLY A 586 4.32 6.47 10.96
C GLY A 586 3.69 6.40 12.36
N ALA A 587 3.07 5.26 12.70
CA ALA A 587 2.53 5.00 14.05
C ALA A 587 3.59 4.46 15.03
N GLY A 588 4.80 4.16 14.57
CA GLY A 588 5.90 3.64 15.36
C GLY A 588 5.96 2.11 15.46
N ALA A 589 5.24 1.39 14.60
CA ALA A 589 5.35 -0.07 14.47
C ALA A 589 6.72 -0.45 13.89
N ARG A 590 7.34 -1.54 14.34
CA ARG A 590 8.77 -1.82 14.08
C ARG A 590 9.04 -3.19 13.47
N GLY A 591 9.92 -3.20 12.49
CA GLY A 591 10.58 -4.38 11.94
C GLY A 591 9.69 -5.29 11.11
N LEU A 592 10.12 -6.56 10.98
CA LEU A 592 9.59 -7.53 10.01
C LEU A 592 8.07 -7.70 10.08
N LEU A 593 7.50 -7.84 11.27
CA LEU A 593 6.06 -8.02 11.48
C LEU A 593 5.39 -6.74 12.02
N GLN A 594 6.06 -5.59 11.95
CA GLN A 594 5.54 -4.28 12.41
C GLN A 594 4.96 -4.35 13.84
N VAL A 595 5.78 -4.78 14.79
CA VAL A 595 5.38 -4.86 16.21
C VAL A 595 5.34 -3.47 16.82
N MET A 596 4.20 -3.11 17.42
CA MET A 596 4.08 -1.88 18.21
C MET A 596 4.86 -1.99 19.54
N PRO A 597 5.55 -0.94 20.02
CA PRO A 597 6.23 -0.97 21.32
C PRO A 597 5.32 -1.34 22.50
N ILE A 598 4.07 -0.88 22.49
CA ILE A 598 3.08 -1.25 23.53
C ILE A 598 2.74 -2.74 23.48
N THR A 599 2.63 -3.31 22.29
CA THR A 599 2.41 -4.75 22.07
C THR A 599 3.59 -5.56 22.59
N ALA A 600 4.83 -5.16 22.26
CA ALA A 600 6.02 -5.83 22.76
C ALA A 600 6.10 -5.83 24.29
N LYS A 601 5.81 -4.70 24.94
CA LYS A 601 5.76 -4.62 26.41
C LYS A 601 4.69 -5.55 27.01
N HIS A 602 3.53 -5.64 26.38
CA HIS A 602 2.46 -6.55 26.79
C HIS A 602 2.93 -8.01 26.74
N VAL A 603 3.47 -8.45 25.59
CA VAL A 603 4.02 -9.81 25.44
C VAL A 603 5.14 -10.06 26.45
N CYS A 604 6.12 -9.16 26.58
CA CYS A 604 7.21 -9.38 27.53
C CYS A 604 6.73 -9.56 28.97
N ARG A 605 5.71 -8.81 29.40
CA ARG A 605 5.07 -8.98 30.71
C ARG A 605 4.38 -10.34 30.83
N ASP A 606 3.54 -10.71 29.87
CA ASP A 606 2.70 -11.90 29.95
C ASP A 606 3.54 -13.20 29.93
N TYR A 607 4.62 -13.20 29.15
CA TYR A 607 5.56 -14.33 29.05
C TYR A 607 6.74 -14.22 30.02
N LYS A 608 6.79 -13.17 30.85
CA LYS A 608 7.84 -12.93 31.86
C LYS A 608 9.26 -12.96 31.27
N ILE A 609 9.45 -12.34 30.11
CA ILE A 609 10.76 -12.21 29.44
C ILE A 609 11.27 -10.77 29.48
N PRO A 610 12.60 -10.54 29.40
CA PRO A 610 13.15 -9.20 29.22
C PRO A 610 12.58 -8.50 27.98
N CYS A 611 12.34 -7.19 28.10
CA CYS A 611 11.81 -6.37 27.02
C CYS A 611 12.90 -5.46 26.45
N ASP A 612 13.21 -5.60 25.16
CA ASP A 612 14.17 -4.78 24.44
C ASP A 612 13.50 -4.21 23.18
N ILE A 613 12.98 -2.99 23.31
CA ILE A 613 12.21 -2.33 22.24
C ILE A 613 13.09 -1.93 21.03
N PRO A 614 14.32 -1.41 21.20
CA PRO A 614 15.25 -1.21 20.09
C PRO A 614 15.55 -2.49 19.29
N ARG A 615 15.68 -3.64 19.97
CA ARG A 615 15.98 -4.94 19.33
C ARG A 615 14.93 -5.38 18.30
N LEU A 616 13.71 -4.83 18.33
CA LEU A 616 12.69 -5.07 17.30
C LEU A 616 13.13 -4.67 15.88
N LEU A 617 14.12 -3.78 15.73
CA LEU A 617 14.65 -3.31 14.43
C LEU A 617 15.97 -3.98 14.03
N THR A 618 16.71 -4.53 14.99
CA THR A 618 18.05 -5.08 14.75
C THR A 618 18.08 -6.61 14.78
N ASP A 619 17.05 -7.25 15.33
CA ASP A 619 16.94 -8.70 15.45
C ASP A 619 15.57 -9.19 14.95
N MET A 620 15.59 -9.80 13.76
CA MET A 620 14.39 -10.35 13.13
C MET A 620 13.81 -11.53 13.93
N SER A 621 14.65 -12.34 14.57
CA SER A 621 14.21 -13.48 15.38
C SER A 621 13.47 -13.01 16.63
N TYR A 622 13.94 -11.94 17.28
CA TYR A 622 13.24 -11.32 18.41
C TYR A 622 11.90 -10.71 17.96
N ASN A 623 11.90 -9.94 16.88
CA ASN A 623 10.68 -9.37 16.30
C ASN A 623 9.62 -10.46 16.03
N THR A 624 10.05 -11.56 15.38
CA THR A 624 9.19 -12.71 15.07
C THR A 624 8.69 -13.43 16.30
N SER A 625 9.52 -13.61 17.33
CA SER A 625 9.11 -14.25 18.59
C SER A 625 8.00 -13.47 19.28
N ILE A 626 8.14 -12.14 19.35
CA ILE A 626 7.14 -11.24 19.97
C ILE A 626 5.84 -11.22 19.15
N ALA A 627 5.94 -11.02 17.84
CA ALA A 627 4.76 -11.00 16.96
C ALA A 627 4.02 -12.34 16.94
N SER A 628 4.75 -13.46 16.82
CA SER A 628 4.18 -14.82 16.81
C SER A 628 3.38 -15.09 18.08
N ALA A 629 3.92 -14.72 19.26
CA ALA A 629 3.21 -14.83 20.53
C ALA A 629 1.94 -13.96 20.56
N TYR A 630 2.04 -12.69 20.17
CA TYR A 630 0.89 -11.80 20.13
C TYR A 630 -0.22 -12.28 19.18
N ILE A 631 0.14 -12.73 17.98
CA ILE A 631 -0.81 -13.27 17.01
C ILE A 631 -1.48 -14.52 17.57
N ALA A 632 -0.72 -15.43 18.18
CA ALA A 632 -1.26 -16.62 18.84
C ALA A 632 -2.24 -16.27 19.98
N ASP A 633 -1.93 -15.25 20.78
CA ASP A 633 -2.82 -14.76 21.84
C ASP A 633 -4.13 -14.20 21.27
N ARG A 634 -4.06 -13.38 20.22
CA ARG A 634 -5.24 -12.84 19.54
C ARG A 634 -6.07 -13.93 18.88
N MET A 635 -5.46 -14.92 18.25
CA MET A 635 -6.19 -16.07 17.72
C MET A 635 -6.86 -16.87 18.83
N GLY A 636 -6.19 -17.09 19.97
CA GLY A 636 -6.78 -17.76 21.13
C GLY A 636 -8.02 -17.01 21.66
N GLU A 637 -7.92 -15.69 21.80
CA GLU A 637 -9.02 -14.81 22.22
C GLU A 637 -10.25 -14.92 21.32
N PHE A 638 -10.05 -15.07 20.01
CA PHE A 638 -11.14 -15.23 19.03
C PHE A 638 -11.42 -16.69 18.66
N GLN A 639 -11.10 -17.65 19.54
CA GLN A 639 -11.37 -19.09 19.38
C GLN A 639 -10.83 -19.67 18.05
N GLY A 640 -9.68 -19.19 17.60
CA GLY A 640 -9.02 -19.62 16.38
C GLY A 640 -9.51 -18.97 15.08
N SER A 641 -10.44 -18.01 15.13
CA SER A 641 -10.91 -17.28 13.93
C SER A 641 -9.80 -16.45 13.30
N TYR A 642 -9.45 -16.74 12.04
CA TYR A 642 -8.49 -15.95 11.28
C TYR A 642 -9.04 -14.56 10.95
N VAL A 643 -10.29 -14.46 10.55
CA VAL A 643 -10.92 -13.17 10.23
C VAL A 643 -10.82 -12.18 11.39
N LEU A 644 -11.23 -12.60 12.59
CA LEU A 644 -11.16 -11.75 13.77
C LEU A 644 -9.74 -11.55 14.29
N GLY A 645 -8.89 -12.58 14.25
CA GLY A 645 -7.49 -12.49 14.67
C GLY A 645 -6.69 -11.50 13.81
N ILE A 646 -6.84 -11.57 12.49
CA ILE A 646 -6.18 -10.69 11.51
C ILE A 646 -6.74 -9.27 11.62
N ALA A 647 -8.07 -9.10 11.70
CA ALA A 647 -8.69 -7.79 11.92
C ALA A 647 -8.23 -7.16 13.24
N GLY A 648 -8.15 -7.96 14.30
CA GLY A 648 -7.68 -7.52 15.62
C GLY A 648 -6.18 -7.21 15.67
N TYR A 649 -5.37 -7.85 14.81
CA TYR A 649 -3.96 -7.51 14.65
C TYR A 649 -3.79 -6.11 14.04
N ASN A 650 -4.51 -5.83 12.94
CA ASN A 650 -4.39 -4.57 12.21
C ASN A 650 -5.14 -3.39 12.86
N ALA A 651 -6.39 -3.56 13.26
CA ALA A 651 -7.23 -2.49 13.83
C ALA A 651 -7.31 -2.50 15.36
N GLY A 652 -6.69 -3.49 16.00
CA GLY A 652 -6.78 -3.72 17.44
C GLY A 652 -7.98 -4.59 17.85
N PRO A 653 -7.84 -5.41 18.91
CA PRO A 653 -8.89 -6.35 19.33
C PRO A 653 -10.18 -5.67 19.82
N GLY A 654 -10.08 -4.41 20.28
CA GLY A 654 -11.25 -3.61 20.65
C GLY A 654 -12.17 -3.32 19.46
N ARG A 655 -11.59 -3.05 18.27
CA ARG A 655 -12.35 -2.84 17.03
C ARG A 655 -12.99 -4.13 16.55
N ALA A 656 -12.25 -5.23 16.55
CA ALA A 656 -12.83 -6.54 16.21
C ALA A 656 -14.04 -6.88 17.11
N ARG A 657 -13.96 -6.66 18.43
CA ARG A 657 -15.12 -6.81 19.33
C ARG A 657 -16.27 -5.85 19.03
N GLN A 658 -15.96 -4.61 18.66
CA GLN A 658 -16.98 -3.64 18.27
C GLN A 658 -17.74 -4.12 17.02
N TRP A 659 -17.02 -4.58 16.00
CA TRP A 659 -17.60 -5.07 14.76
C TRP A 659 -18.40 -6.37 14.95
N ILE A 660 -18.02 -7.24 15.90
CA ILE A 660 -18.88 -8.37 16.30
C ILE A 660 -20.26 -7.87 16.77
N ARG A 661 -20.28 -6.82 17.62
CA ARG A 661 -21.56 -6.27 18.14
C ARG A 661 -22.38 -5.57 17.06
N GLN A 662 -21.73 -4.87 16.14
CA GLN A 662 -22.41 -4.10 15.09
C GLN A 662 -22.87 -4.99 13.94
N PHE A 663 -22.08 -6.00 13.57
CA PHE A 663 -22.27 -6.75 12.33
C PHE A 663 -22.77 -8.18 12.52
N GLY A 664 -22.76 -8.68 13.76
CA GLY A 664 -22.88 -10.10 14.08
C GLY A 664 -21.51 -10.76 14.23
N ASP A 665 -21.48 -11.95 14.84
CA ASP A 665 -20.25 -12.73 15.01
C ASP A 665 -19.94 -13.52 13.74
N PRO A 666 -18.82 -13.30 13.04
CA PRO A 666 -18.49 -14.01 11.81
C PRO A 666 -18.16 -15.50 12.05
N ARG A 667 -18.19 -15.97 13.30
CA ARG A 667 -18.09 -17.40 13.63
C ARG A 667 -19.46 -18.08 13.66
N ASP A 668 -20.55 -17.31 13.72
CA ASP A 668 -21.91 -17.83 13.61
C ASP A 668 -22.19 -18.20 12.14
N PRO A 669 -22.64 -19.43 11.84
CA PRO A 669 -22.97 -19.85 10.47
C PRO A 669 -24.08 -19.02 9.80
N LYS A 670 -24.85 -18.24 10.57
CA LYS A 670 -25.88 -17.33 10.03
C LYS A 670 -25.30 -16.01 9.52
N VAL A 671 -24.03 -15.72 9.82
CA VAL A 671 -23.35 -14.51 9.36
C VAL A 671 -22.52 -14.88 8.13
N ASP A 672 -22.81 -14.24 7.00
CA ASP A 672 -21.96 -14.34 5.82
C ASP A 672 -20.64 -13.62 6.10
N VAL A 673 -19.56 -14.39 6.21
CA VAL A 673 -18.23 -13.89 6.55
C VAL A 673 -17.67 -12.94 5.49
N ILE A 674 -18.04 -13.14 4.22
CA ILE A 674 -17.61 -12.24 3.14
C ILE A 674 -18.31 -10.89 3.31
N ASP A 675 -19.63 -10.89 3.58
CA ASP A 675 -20.34 -9.65 3.91
C ASP A 675 -19.77 -8.98 5.17
N TRP A 676 -19.42 -9.77 6.20
CA TRP A 676 -18.81 -9.25 7.41
C TRP A 676 -17.50 -8.51 7.13
N ILE A 677 -16.64 -9.06 6.26
CA ILE A 677 -15.41 -8.40 5.82
C ILE A 677 -15.74 -7.09 5.07
N GLU A 678 -16.72 -7.10 4.17
CA GLU A 678 -17.12 -5.90 3.41
C GLU A 678 -17.75 -4.79 4.28
N ARG A 679 -18.33 -5.15 5.43
CA ARG A 679 -18.84 -4.20 6.44
C ARG A 679 -17.75 -3.47 7.22
N ILE A 680 -16.51 -3.94 7.24
CA ILE A 680 -15.40 -3.27 7.94
C ILE A 680 -15.24 -1.85 7.36
N PRO A 681 -15.49 -0.76 8.12
CA PRO A 681 -15.52 0.59 7.56
C PRO A 681 -14.12 1.12 7.20
N PHE A 682 -13.09 0.58 7.87
CA PHE A 682 -11.70 0.93 7.57
C PHE A 682 -11.27 0.15 6.33
N GLN A 683 -11.15 0.85 5.20
CA GLN A 683 -10.68 0.27 3.95
C GLN A 683 -9.35 -0.47 4.13
N GLU A 684 -8.39 0.15 4.84
CA GLU A 684 -7.10 -0.46 5.15
C GLU A 684 -7.26 -1.84 5.78
N THR A 685 -8.09 -1.95 6.83
CA THR A 685 -8.33 -3.22 7.53
C THR A 685 -9.12 -4.22 6.68
N ARG A 686 -10.14 -3.76 5.96
CA ARG A 686 -10.94 -4.61 5.06
C ARG A 686 -10.07 -5.28 4.01
N GLU A 687 -9.21 -4.50 3.36
CA GLU A 687 -8.27 -5.01 2.38
C GLU A 687 -7.19 -5.89 3.02
N TYR A 688 -6.70 -5.51 4.20
CA TYR A 688 -5.69 -6.27 4.94
C TYR A 688 -6.18 -7.68 5.26
N VAL A 689 -7.41 -7.83 5.76
CA VAL A 689 -7.99 -9.15 6.08
C VAL A 689 -8.04 -10.03 4.84
N ALA A 690 -8.61 -9.53 3.73
CA ALA A 690 -8.68 -10.28 2.48
C ALA A 690 -7.29 -10.65 1.93
N LYS A 691 -6.34 -9.70 1.92
CA LYS A 691 -4.97 -9.90 1.43
C LYS A 691 -4.22 -10.93 2.27
N VAL A 692 -4.27 -10.85 3.60
CA VAL A 692 -3.57 -11.82 4.46
C VAL A 692 -4.17 -13.22 4.27
N LEU A 693 -5.50 -13.36 4.25
CA LEU A 693 -6.15 -14.65 4.03
C LEU A 693 -5.77 -15.29 2.69
N SER A 694 -5.70 -14.52 1.61
CA SER A 694 -5.29 -15.07 0.30
C SER A 694 -3.79 -15.35 0.23
N ASN A 695 -2.97 -14.52 0.87
CA ASN A 695 -1.52 -14.72 0.97
C ASN A 695 -1.18 -16.01 1.72
N VAL A 696 -1.91 -16.37 2.77
CA VAL A 696 -1.73 -17.62 3.52
C VAL A 696 -1.77 -18.82 2.57
N GLN A 697 -2.72 -18.85 1.63
CA GLN A 697 -2.87 -19.97 0.69
C GLN A 697 -1.67 -20.06 -0.26
N ILE A 698 -1.19 -18.92 -0.77
CA ILE A 698 0.00 -18.88 -1.62
C ILE A 698 1.24 -19.32 -0.85
N TYR A 699 1.39 -18.88 0.40
CA TYR A 699 2.53 -19.30 1.22
C TYR A 699 2.49 -20.78 1.59
N ARG A 700 1.33 -21.39 1.83
CA ARG A 700 1.22 -22.86 1.98
C ARG A 700 1.76 -23.58 0.74
N SER A 701 1.40 -23.11 -0.46
CA SER A 701 1.95 -23.64 -1.71
C SER A 701 3.47 -23.46 -1.81
N ARG A 702 3.99 -22.26 -1.51
CA ARG A 702 5.44 -21.97 -1.45
C ARG A 702 6.20 -22.74 -0.37
N LEU A 703 5.51 -23.29 0.61
CA LEU A 703 6.07 -24.16 1.64
C LEU A 703 5.96 -25.65 1.30
N GLY A 704 5.62 -25.99 0.05
CA GLY A 704 5.57 -27.36 -0.46
C GLY A 704 4.22 -28.06 -0.27
N GLU A 705 3.22 -27.40 0.31
CA GLU A 705 1.87 -27.96 0.49
C GLU A 705 1.00 -27.80 -0.77
N THR A 706 1.57 -27.88 -1.97
CA THR A 706 0.89 -27.51 -3.24
C THR A 706 -0.46 -28.21 -3.45
N LYS A 707 -0.59 -29.46 -3.00
CA LYS A 707 -1.82 -30.26 -3.08
C LYS A 707 -2.89 -29.89 -2.05
N THR A 708 -2.51 -29.23 -0.94
CA THR A 708 -3.38 -28.92 0.21
C THR A 708 -3.37 -27.44 0.60
N ALA A 709 -2.82 -26.58 -0.25
CA ALA A 709 -2.60 -25.17 0.01
C ALA A 709 -3.89 -24.34 0.14
N LEU A 710 -4.90 -24.59 -0.71
CA LEU A 710 -6.16 -23.85 -0.75
C LEU A 710 -7.13 -24.38 0.31
N ARG A 711 -7.23 -23.68 1.43
CA ARG A 711 -8.18 -23.97 2.53
C ARG A 711 -8.94 -22.70 2.94
N LEU A 712 -9.19 -21.80 1.98
CA LEU A 712 -9.73 -20.47 2.27
C LEU A 712 -11.13 -20.53 2.92
N GLU A 713 -12.04 -21.35 2.40
CA GLU A 713 -13.36 -21.58 3.02
C GLU A 713 -13.25 -22.13 4.46
N GLU A 714 -12.31 -23.04 4.72
CA GLU A 714 -12.05 -23.57 6.07
C GLU A 714 -11.48 -22.48 6.99
N ASP A 715 -10.56 -21.66 6.49
CA ASP A 715 -9.94 -20.57 7.25
C ASP A 715 -10.95 -19.46 7.60
N LEU A 716 -11.92 -19.18 6.73
CA LEU A 716 -13.02 -18.26 6.99
C LEU A 716 -13.92 -18.77 8.12
N MET A 717 -14.09 -20.09 8.24
CA MET A 717 -14.97 -20.75 9.23
C MET A 717 -14.20 -21.47 10.36
N ARG A 718 -12.91 -21.18 10.53
CA ARG A 718 -11.98 -22.00 11.32
C ARG A 718 -12.39 -22.26 12.76
N ALA A 719 -13.01 -21.27 13.42
CA ALA A 719 -13.46 -21.40 14.79
C ALA A 719 -14.59 -22.44 14.93
N LYS A 720 -15.46 -22.55 13.93
CA LYS A 720 -16.56 -23.52 13.87
C LYS A 720 -16.04 -24.95 13.75
N LEU A 721 -15.14 -25.19 12.79
CA LEU A 721 -14.59 -26.52 12.53
C LEU A 721 -13.85 -27.11 13.74
N ARG A 722 -13.24 -26.26 14.58
CA ARG A 722 -12.62 -26.69 15.84
C ARG A 722 -13.63 -27.07 16.91
N ALA A 723 -14.69 -26.27 17.07
CA ALA A 723 -15.77 -26.60 18.00
C ALA A 723 -16.49 -27.91 17.64
N ASP A 724 -16.66 -28.21 16.35
CA ASP A 724 -17.24 -29.47 15.88
C ASP A 724 -16.28 -30.65 16.08
N ALA A 725 -14.96 -30.45 15.89
CA ALA A 725 -13.95 -31.48 16.12
C ALA A 725 -13.76 -31.83 17.61
N ASP A 726 -13.89 -30.86 18.51
CA ASP A 726 -13.81 -31.04 19.97
C ASP A 726 -15.08 -31.72 20.56
N GLN A 727 -16.16 -31.88 19.77
CA GLN A 727 -17.38 -32.59 20.17
C GLN A 727 -17.41 -34.07 19.75
N LEU A 728 -16.43 -34.54 18.96
CA LEU A 728 -16.31 -35.95 18.65
C LEU A 728 -15.66 -36.68 19.84
N PRO A 729 -16.21 -37.83 20.30
CA PRO A 729 -15.60 -38.58 21.39
C PRO A 729 -14.16 -38.94 21.02
N LEU A 730 -13.24 -38.64 21.93
CA LEU A 730 -11.83 -38.97 21.77
C LEU A 730 -11.69 -40.46 21.43
N PRO A 731 -10.94 -40.85 20.38
CA PRO A 731 -10.61 -42.25 20.17
C PRO A 731 -9.85 -42.77 21.41
N PRO A 732 -10.09 -44.01 21.84
CA PRO A 732 -9.40 -44.56 22.99
C PRO A 732 -7.88 -44.51 22.78
N PRO A 733 -7.09 -44.27 23.85
CA PRO A 733 -5.66 -44.11 23.73
C PRO A 733 -5.04 -45.34 23.08
N ALA A 734 -4.22 -45.13 22.04
CA ALA A 734 -3.50 -46.19 21.37
C ALA A 734 -2.60 -46.90 22.39
N THR A 735 -2.83 -48.19 22.60
CA THR A 735 -1.94 -49.06 23.38
C THR A 735 -0.57 -49.08 22.71
N ALA A 736 0.47 -48.76 23.48
CA ALA A 736 1.85 -48.75 23.02
C ALA A 736 2.26 -50.14 22.45
N PRO A 737 3.06 -50.20 21.38
CA PRO A 737 3.58 -51.47 20.86
C PRO A 737 4.57 -52.07 21.87
N ALA A 738 4.39 -53.35 22.18
CA ALA A 738 5.25 -54.12 23.07
C ALA A 738 6.70 -54.16 22.55
N ALA A 739 7.65 -53.97 23.47
CA ALA A 739 9.08 -54.06 23.20
C ALA A 739 9.46 -55.45 22.66
N GLY A 740 10.17 -55.47 21.54
CA GLY A 740 10.72 -56.68 20.94
C GLY A 740 11.71 -57.37 21.88
N ARG A 741 11.49 -58.66 22.12
CA ARG A 741 12.47 -59.56 22.75
C ARG A 741 13.53 -59.97 21.73
N ALA A 742 14.78 -59.93 22.16
CA ALA A 742 15.96 -60.36 21.43
C ALA A 742 15.86 -61.84 21.01
N ALA A 743 16.29 -62.13 19.77
CA ALA A 743 16.48 -63.48 19.26
C ALA A 743 17.78 -64.09 19.81
N ALA A 744 17.68 -65.30 20.36
CA ALA A 744 18.79 -66.20 20.68
C ALA A 744 18.77 -67.39 19.70
N PRO A 745 19.90 -68.09 19.47
CA PRO A 745 20.23 -68.73 18.21
C PRO A 745 19.56 -70.10 17.99
N GLN A 746 19.38 -70.45 16.71
CA GLN A 746 18.87 -71.74 16.24
C GLN A 746 19.79 -72.92 16.58
N PRO A 747 19.22 -74.11 16.87
CA PRO A 747 19.87 -75.39 16.62
C PRO A 747 19.36 -76.04 15.30
N ASP A 748 20.29 -76.72 14.63
CA ASP A 748 20.14 -77.53 13.42
C ASP A 748 18.95 -78.51 13.43
N PRO A 749 18.37 -78.78 12.24
CA PRO A 749 17.79 -80.06 11.93
C PRO A 749 18.50 -80.67 10.70
N ALA A 750 19.38 -81.64 10.94
CA ALA A 750 19.77 -82.59 9.93
C ALA A 750 19.12 -83.96 10.22
N SER A 751 18.45 -84.46 9.18
CA SER A 751 18.27 -85.87 8.78
C SER A 751 16.90 -86.54 8.96
N ALA A 752 16.45 -87.06 7.79
CA ALA A 752 15.72 -88.31 7.52
C ALA A 752 14.18 -88.24 7.69
N ASN A 753 13.32 -88.43 6.68
CA ASN A 753 13.28 -89.53 5.72
C ASN A 753 12.13 -89.32 4.70
N ASN A 754 12.35 -89.86 3.48
CA ASN A 754 11.49 -90.01 2.29
C ASN A 754 11.10 -88.79 1.48
#